data_AF-A0A7D9DK16-F1
#
_entry.id   AF-A0A7D9DK16-F1
#
_cell.length_a   1.000
_cell.length_b   1.000
_cell.length_c   1.000
_cell.angle_alpha   90.00
_cell.angle_beta   90.00
_cell.angle_gamma   90.00
#
_symmetry.space_group_name_H-M   'P 1'
#
loop_
_entity.id
_entity.type
_entity.pdbx_description
1 polymer ?
#
loop_
_entity_poly.entity_id
_entity_poly.type
_entity_poly.pdbx_seq_one_letter_code
_entity_poly.pdbx_strand_id
1 'polypeptide(L)'
;DGTLNRVDLSQRSGLDFVEMAYARQIYMYNEAIIQGMDFDIVEGFHNTASKFNDQHIKDCWTLVDQMTDLQTHSSTTSSETTRFSTDSQTFFIQQARSFLEKRYQKYIERIVYSNLQQAQLGGVPGVFFLVKSFLKLRPLVSISHELEDGEVDGVPLWPLLYYCIRCGDLDAAMQVAQMSPHHTTKLKEYLEDYMRSEDKRLHPSLEEELRLQYRRSVNNGTDPFKRAVYTVLGHISDAEELSDVITKTDDYLWLKLCQIVSTGEKRDHSHSTLTLQNLQVLLLEEYGEAYFKAVDNPLLYFQVLMLSAQFEAAIEFLSRIETYRSHAVHFAIVMYLRKLLILPETVQAQLLTKDPTDAGVRKMNFARLIKSYTRKFEITDPREALQYFYLLRKLRSPHGENLFSKCVSELVLETREFDVLLGHMEADGTRKLGCIDKFQGDVEDIIEMVAKDTEEKGLFEEAARLYDLAKNHEKTVEVLNKLLSQVVSAAPSPHSNRDRLKALAFSVAERYKSQGNNASRVRSNTFYLLCDLIQFFDLYHLNKMDEAFEVMRKLQLVPLSGESVDQKVSSFRQYTDEIRRCLPDILIATMTILYSKYKERRPDYPSSPAVLHRDEGGLQAFRKNVRQQARALITFAGLLPYRMPGDTSARLVQLEVLMN
;
A
#
# COMPACT_ATOMS: atom_id res chain seq x y z
N ASP A 1 -14.03 16.03 -45.14
CA ASP A 1 -12.87 16.31 -44.27
C ASP A 1 -13.28 17.02 -43.00
N GLY A 2 -12.85 16.48 -41.86
CA GLY A 2 -12.86 17.22 -40.58
C GLY A 2 -13.75 16.66 -39.47
N THR A 3 -13.77 15.34 -39.24
CA THR A 3 -14.18 14.81 -37.93
C THR A 3 -13.13 15.20 -36.90
N LEU A 4 -13.48 16.14 -36.01
CA LEU A 4 -12.71 16.42 -34.81
C LEU A 4 -12.59 15.15 -33.96
N ASN A 5 -11.37 14.61 -33.90
CA ASN A 5 -10.99 13.61 -32.90
C ASN A 5 -11.25 14.19 -31.51
N ARG A 6 -12.20 13.60 -30.79
CA ARG A 6 -12.27 13.69 -29.33
C ARG A 6 -10.96 13.13 -28.79
N VAL A 7 -10.11 14.00 -28.24
CA VAL A 7 -8.96 13.58 -27.45
C VAL A 7 -9.52 12.93 -26.18
N ASP A 8 -9.23 11.65 -26.01
CA ASP A 8 -9.57 10.87 -24.83
C ASP A 8 -8.75 11.43 -23.64
N LEU A 9 -9.41 12.06 -22.68
CA LEU A 9 -8.78 12.72 -21.52
C LEU A 9 -8.32 11.73 -20.44
N SER A 10 -8.39 10.42 -20.72
CA SER A 10 -8.01 9.31 -19.83
C SER A 10 -6.51 9.00 -19.78
N GLN A 11 -5.67 9.69 -20.56
CA GLN A 11 -4.25 9.33 -20.76
C GLN A 11 -3.21 10.23 -20.06
N ARG A 12 -3.59 11.04 -19.06
CA ARG A 12 -2.59 11.71 -18.22
C ARG A 12 -2.46 10.97 -16.90
N SER A 13 -1.24 10.50 -16.62
CA SER A 13 -0.85 9.95 -15.33
C SER A 13 -1.30 10.89 -14.20
N GLY A 14 -1.82 10.32 -13.12
CA GLY A 14 -2.20 11.05 -11.91
C GLY A 14 -1.00 11.48 -11.08
N LEU A 15 0.18 10.97 -11.41
CA LEU A 15 1.45 11.28 -10.76
C LEU A 15 2.10 12.51 -11.39
N ASP A 16 2.59 13.41 -10.54
CA ASP A 16 3.49 14.47 -10.98
C ASP A 16 4.93 13.96 -11.17
N PHE A 17 5.83 14.85 -11.61
CA PHE A 17 7.24 14.52 -11.84
C PHE A 17 7.97 14.03 -10.57
N VAL A 18 7.66 14.59 -9.41
CA VAL A 18 8.29 14.23 -8.12
C VAL A 18 7.79 12.85 -7.70
N GLU A 19 6.49 12.62 -7.77
CA GLU A 19 5.85 11.36 -7.42
C GLU A 19 6.30 10.22 -8.35
N MET A 20 6.38 10.47 -9.66
CA MET A 20 6.89 9.51 -10.64
C MET A 20 8.37 9.15 -10.38
N ALA A 21 9.19 10.14 -10.02
CA ALA A 21 10.59 9.91 -9.70
C ALA A 21 10.75 9.03 -8.44
N TYR A 22 9.89 9.21 -7.43
CA TYR A 22 9.88 8.36 -6.26
C TYR A 22 9.30 6.96 -6.51
N ALA A 23 8.21 6.86 -7.27
CA ALA A 23 7.61 5.58 -7.65
C ALA A 23 8.63 4.69 -8.38
N ARG A 24 9.48 5.29 -9.22
CA ARG A 24 10.60 4.59 -9.87
C ARG A 24 11.60 3.99 -8.88
N GLN A 25 11.93 4.70 -7.80
CA GLN A 25 12.83 4.16 -6.77
C GLN A 25 12.20 2.98 -6.02
N ILE A 26 10.89 3.04 -5.75
CA ILE A 26 10.16 1.94 -5.13
C ILE A 26 10.11 0.73 -6.06
N TYR A 27 9.87 0.95 -7.36
CA TYR A 27 9.94 -0.11 -8.36
C TYR A 27 11.31 -0.81 -8.35
N MET A 28 12.40 -0.04 -8.40
CA MET A 28 13.76 -0.58 -8.36
C MET A 28 14.05 -1.34 -7.06
N TYR A 29 13.60 -0.80 -5.92
CA TYR A 29 13.71 -1.46 -4.62
C TYR A 29 12.96 -2.80 -4.57
N ASN A 30 11.71 -2.83 -5.03
CA ASN A 30 10.91 -4.05 -5.05
C ASN A 30 11.52 -5.11 -5.98
N GLU A 31 11.96 -4.74 -7.18
CA GLU A 31 12.66 -5.63 -8.11
C GLU A 31 13.92 -6.23 -7.49
N ALA A 32 14.74 -5.40 -6.81
CA ALA A 32 15.93 -5.89 -6.12
C ALA A 32 15.57 -6.91 -5.03
N ILE A 33 14.56 -6.63 -4.21
CA ILE A 33 14.08 -7.58 -3.18
C ILE A 33 13.59 -8.89 -3.78
N ILE A 34 12.84 -8.82 -4.87
CA ILE A 34 12.31 -9.99 -5.59
C ILE A 34 13.46 -10.84 -6.15
N GLN A 35 14.57 -10.21 -6.54
CA GLN A 35 15.76 -10.89 -7.05
C GLN A 35 16.73 -11.31 -5.92
N GLY A 36 16.43 -10.98 -4.66
CA GLY A 36 17.31 -11.25 -3.51
C GLY A 36 18.57 -10.40 -3.48
N MET A 37 18.55 -9.23 -4.14
CA MET A 37 19.63 -8.25 -4.14
C MET A 37 19.39 -7.16 -3.09
N ASP A 38 20.47 -6.65 -2.52
CA ASP A 38 20.41 -5.48 -1.62
C ASP A 38 20.23 -4.20 -2.43
N PHE A 39 19.33 -3.33 -1.98
CA PHE A 39 19.10 -2.01 -2.57
C PHE A 39 18.91 -0.97 -1.46
N ASP A 40 19.78 0.03 -1.43
CA ASP A 40 19.64 1.14 -0.49
C ASP A 40 18.61 2.15 -1.01
N ILE A 41 17.37 1.97 -0.54
CA ILE A 41 16.26 2.86 -0.87
C ILE A 41 16.46 4.28 -0.30
N VAL A 42 17.21 4.42 0.79
CA VAL A 42 17.46 5.73 1.42
C VAL A 42 18.36 6.55 0.51
N GLU A 43 19.45 5.94 0.04
CA GLU A 43 20.34 6.55 -0.94
C GLU A 43 19.59 6.86 -2.25
N GLY A 44 18.76 5.92 -2.72
CA GLY A 44 17.93 6.10 -3.92
C GLY A 44 17.00 7.32 -3.83
N PHE A 45 16.34 7.51 -2.68
CA PHE A 45 15.48 8.68 -2.44
C PHE A 45 16.27 9.97 -2.24
N HIS A 46 17.40 9.95 -1.53
CA HIS A 46 18.26 11.12 -1.32
C HIS A 46 18.83 11.65 -2.65
N ASN A 47 19.35 10.75 -3.49
CA ASN A 47 19.85 11.07 -4.82
C ASN A 47 18.75 11.60 -5.74
N THR A 48 17.53 11.10 -5.60
CA THR A 48 16.36 11.57 -6.36
C THR A 48 15.96 12.97 -5.90
N ALA A 49 15.86 13.19 -4.59
CA ALA A 49 15.54 14.48 -4.00
C ALA A 49 16.56 15.57 -4.37
N SER A 50 17.83 15.19 -4.47
CA SER A 50 18.91 16.09 -4.90
C SER A 50 18.70 16.68 -6.30
N LYS A 51 17.93 16.00 -7.17
CA LYS A 51 17.62 16.44 -8.54
C LYS A 51 16.43 17.41 -8.61
N PHE A 52 15.65 17.55 -7.55
CA PHE A 52 14.50 18.48 -7.51
C PHE A 52 14.90 19.95 -7.33
N ASN A 53 16.18 20.23 -7.08
CA ASN A 53 16.72 21.58 -6.87
C ASN A 53 16.09 22.37 -5.71
N ASP A 54 15.50 21.68 -4.73
CA ASP A 54 15.03 22.28 -3.47
C ASP A 54 16.02 21.97 -2.34
N GLN A 55 16.70 23.01 -1.83
CA GLN A 55 17.69 22.85 -0.76
C GLN A 55 17.07 22.41 0.57
N HIS A 56 15.86 22.86 0.90
CA HIS A 56 15.21 22.49 2.15
C HIS A 56 14.82 21.02 2.17
N ILE A 57 14.37 20.50 1.03
CA ILE A 57 14.08 19.06 0.88
C ILE A 57 15.37 18.23 0.95
N LYS A 58 16.47 18.69 0.34
CA LYS A 58 17.78 18.03 0.48
C LYS A 58 18.24 17.98 1.93
N ASP A 59 18.05 19.06 2.68
CA ASP A 59 18.39 19.12 4.10
C ASP A 59 17.52 18.16 4.91
N CYS A 60 16.22 18.06 4.60
CA CYS A 60 15.32 17.07 5.22
C CYS A 60 15.72 15.62 4.91
N TRP A 61 16.11 15.29 3.68
CA TRP A 61 16.61 13.95 3.35
C TRP A 61 17.92 13.64 4.04
N THR A 62 18.83 14.63 4.14
CA THR A 62 20.09 14.47 4.89
C THR A 62 19.82 14.23 6.37
N LEU A 63 18.82 14.90 6.94
CA LEU A 63 18.38 14.66 8.31
C LEU A 63 17.79 13.26 8.49
N VAL A 64 16.88 12.83 7.60
CA VAL A 64 16.26 11.50 7.67
C VAL A 64 17.33 10.41 7.52
N ASP A 65 18.25 10.55 6.57
CA ASP A 65 19.36 9.62 6.38
C ASP A 65 20.17 9.45 7.67
N GLN A 66 20.66 10.55 8.26
CA GLN A 66 21.41 10.52 9.52
C GLN A 66 20.62 9.93 10.71
N MET A 67 19.33 10.28 10.82
CA MET A 67 18.49 9.76 11.91
C MET A 67 18.10 8.29 11.73
N THR A 68 18.29 7.72 10.54
CA THR A 68 17.89 6.34 10.22
C THR A 68 19.05 5.36 10.03
N ASP A 69 20.30 5.85 10.08
CA ASP A 69 21.54 5.06 9.99
C ASP A 69 21.86 4.26 11.28
N LEU A 70 20.81 3.90 12.04
CA LEU A 70 20.98 3.10 13.25
C LEU A 70 21.27 1.64 12.86
N GLN A 71 22.43 1.13 13.28
CA GLN A 71 22.77 -0.29 13.10
C GLN A 71 21.94 -1.15 14.03
N THR A 72 20.95 -1.86 13.49
CA THR A 72 20.12 -2.79 14.25
C THR A 72 20.72 -4.19 14.23
N HIS A 73 21.31 -4.63 15.34
CA HIS A 73 21.99 -5.94 15.43
C HIS A 73 21.02 -7.14 15.51
N SER A 74 19.70 -6.92 15.61
CA SER A 74 18.70 -7.99 15.72
C SER A 74 17.50 -7.74 14.81
N SER A 75 17.18 -8.74 13.97
CA SER A 75 16.04 -8.70 13.06
C SER A 75 14.69 -8.97 13.75
N THR A 76 14.68 -9.41 15.00
CA THR A 76 13.47 -9.86 15.74
C THR A 76 12.93 -8.85 16.75
N THR A 77 13.65 -7.75 17.00
CA THR A 77 13.26 -6.73 17.98
C THR A 77 12.15 -5.83 17.44
N SER A 78 11.15 -5.50 18.26
CA SER A 78 10.05 -4.60 17.84
C SER A 78 10.55 -3.16 17.63
N SER A 79 9.84 -2.36 16.82
CA SER A 79 10.21 -0.96 16.59
C SER A 79 10.26 -0.15 17.89
N GLU A 80 9.34 -0.42 18.82
CA GLU A 80 9.26 0.24 20.13
C GLU A 80 10.48 -0.10 20.99
N THR A 81 10.80 -1.39 21.12
CA THR A 81 11.96 -1.83 21.93
C THR A 81 13.28 -1.34 21.34
N THR A 82 13.37 -1.26 20.02
CA THR A 82 14.52 -0.65 19.34
C THR A 82 14.61 0.85 19.64
N ARG A 83 13.51 1.60 19.54
CA ARG A 83 13.54 3.06 19.73
C ARG A 83 13.75 3.49 21.16
N PHE A 84 13.14 2.81 22.13
CA PHE A 84 13.19 3.23 23.54
C PHE A 84 14.38 2.63 24.30
N SER A 85 15.27 1.89 23.65
CA SER A 85 16.54 1.50 24.27
C SER A 85 17.42 2.72 24.54
N THR A 86 18.21 2.67 25.62
CA THR A 86 19.14 3.75 25.98
C THR A 86 20.10 4.06 24.83
N ASP A 87 20.65 3.04 24.17
CA ASP A 87 21.61 3.18 23.09
C ASP A 87 21.02 3.91 21.88
N SER A 88 19.80 3.56 21.47
CA SER A 88 19.11 4.23 20.36
C SER A 88 18.75 5.66 20.69
N GLN A 89 18.30 5.92 21.92
CA GLN A 89 17.99 7.27 22.39
C GLN A 89 19.24 8.16 22.37
N THR A 90 20.36 7.64 22.89
CA THR A 90 21.65 8.30 22.83
C THR A 90 22.09 8.54 21.38
N PHE A 91 21.95 7.55 20.49
CA PHE A 91 22.22 7.70 19.06
C PHE A 91 21.41 8.84 18.43
N PHE A 92 20.08 8.88 18.64
CA PHE A 92 19.24 9.94 18.06
C PHE A 92 19.65 11.33 18.54
N ILE A 93 19.98 11.48 19.82
CA ILE A 93 20.44 12.75 20.39
C ILE A 93 21.78 13.16 19.74
N GLN A 94 22.72 12.23 19.60
CA GLN A 94 24.02 12.50 18.98
C GLN A 94 23.89 12.87 17.50
N GLN A 95 23.06 12.15 16.73
CA GLN A 95 22.84 12.47 15.32
C GLN A 95 22.16 13.83 15.15
N ALA A 96 21.14 14.13 15.97
CA ALA A 96 20.47 15.43 15.94
C ALA A 96 21.43 16.58 16.28
N ARG A 97 22.30 16.41 17.27
CA ARG A 97 23.37 17.36 17.61
C ARG A 97 24.34 17.55 16.45
N SER A 98 24.87 16.45 15.90
CA SER A 98 25.82 16.48 14.78
C SER A 98 25.23 17.17 13.54
N PHE A 99 23.95 16.93 13.24
CA PHE A 99 23.25 17.60 12.16
C PHE A 99 23.22 19.12 12.37
N LEU A 100 22.82 19.57 13.57
CA LEU A 100 22.75 20.99 13.91
C LEU A 100 24.13 21.65 13.97
N GLU A 101 25.15 20.94 14.41
CA GLU A 101 26.55 21.37 14.46
C GLU A 101 27.12 21.59 13.05
N LYS A 102 27.00 20.58 12.18
CA LYS A 102 27.43 20.66 10.77
C LYS A 102 26.68 21.74 10.01
N ARG A 103 25.38 21.90 10.26
CA ARG A 103 24.56 22.96 9.66
C ARG A 103 25.05 24.34 10.08
N TYR A 104 25.45 24.51 11.33
CA TYR A 104 25.99 25.76 11.84
C TYR A 104 27.39 26.05 11.29
N GLN A 105 28.26 25.04 11.21
CA GLN A 105 29.56 25.17 10.56
C GLN A 105 29.40 25.66 9.11
N LYS A 106 28.54 25.03 8.31
CA LYS A 106 28.24 25.48 6.94
C LYS A 106 27.70 26.91 6.87
N TYR A 107 26.91 27.33 7.85
CA TYR A 107 26.45 28.70 7.97
C TYR A 107 27.61 29.68 8.20
N ILE A 108 28.54 29.35 9.10
CA ILE A 108 29.75 30.14 9.33
C ILE A 108 30.61 30.18 8.06
N GLU A 109 30.87 29.02 7.44
CA GLU A 109 31.60 28.90 6.17
C GLU A 109 31.03 29.84 5.12
N ARG A 110 29.71 29.79 4.89
CA ARG A 110 29.05 30.67 3.91
C ARG A 110 29.29 32.15 4.20
N ILE A 111 29.21 32.58 5.46
CA ILE A 111 29.42 33.98 5.84
C ILE A 111 30.87 34.40 5.61
N VAL A 112 31.83 33.57 6.02
CA VAL A 112 33.26 33.84 5.88
C VAL A 112 33.66 33.86 4.40
N TYR A 113 33.28 32.84 3.62
CA TYR A 113 33.61 32.74 2.21
C TYR A 113 32.95 33.83 1.36
N SER A 114 31.78 34.32 1.76
CA SER A 114 31.13 35.47 1.08
C SER A 114 31.86 36.79 1.36
N ASN A 115 32.71 36.87 2.38
CA ASN A 115 33.39 38.08 2.82
C ASN A 115 34.91 37.89 2.95
N LEU A 116 35.53 37.06 2.10
CA LEU A 116 36.94 36.65 2.22
C LEU A 116 37.93 37.81 2.42
N GLN A 117 37.75 38.91 1.68
CA GLN A 117 38.66 40.06 1.75
C GLN A 117 38.65 40.72 3.14
N GLN A 118 37.50 40.78 3.80
CA GLN A 118 37.34 41.35 5.14
C GLN A 118 37.64 40.32 6.23
N ALA A 119 37.32 39.05 5.96
CA ALA A 119 37.51 37.95 6.90
C ALA A 119 38.98 37.69 7.22
N GLN A 120 39.87 37.99 6.27
CA GLN A 120 41.30 37.70 6.35
C GLN A 120 41.56 36.24 6.74
N LEU A 121 40.77 35.33 6.17
CA LEU A 121 40.94 33.90 6.36
C LEU A 121 42.33 33.53 5.84
N GLY A 122 43.21 33.11 6.74
CA GLY A 122 44.59 32.71 6.40
C GLY A 122 44.63 31.45 5.52
N GLY A 123 45.83 30.98 5.19
CA GLY A 123 46.02 29.80 4.34
C GLY A 123 45.82 28.45 5.02
N VAL A 124 45.54 28.41 6.34
CA VAL A 124 45.39 27.16 7.10
C VAL A 124 43.90 26.82 7.27
N PRO A 125 43.42 25.68 6.76
CA PRO A 125 42.05 25.25 6.97
C PRO A 125 41.82 24.78 8.41
N GLY A 126 40.63 24.99 8.95
CA GLY A 126 40.22 24.50 10.28
C GLY A 126 39.12 25.34 10.90
N VAL A 127 38.29 24.73 11.77
CA VAL A 127 37.17 25.43 12.41
C VAL A 127 37.65 26.56 13.31
N PHE A 128 38.80 26.41 13.98
CA PHE A 128 39.42 27.49 14.76
C PHE A 128 39.58 28.78 13.93
N PHE A 129 40.24 28.70 12.78
CA PHE A 129 40.50 29.88 11.92
C PHE A 129 39.22 30.40 11.28
N LEU A 130 38.30 29.49 10.96
CA LEU A 130 36.99 29.84 10.42
C LEU A 130 36.17 30.66 11.43
N VAL A 131 36.03 30.18 12.66
CA VAL A 131 35.30 30.86 13.75
C VAL A 131 35.98 32.18 14.12
N LYS A 132 37.31 32.20 14.19
CA LYS A 132 38.06 33.45 14.40
C LYS A 132 37.72 34.49 13.34
N SER A 133 37.71 34.08 12.06
CA SER A 133 37.37 34.97 10.94
C SER A 133 35.90 35.42 11.01
N PHE A 134 35.01 34.54 11.44
CA PHE A 134 33.60 34.86 11.65
C PHE A 134 33.37 35.90 12.75
N LEU A 135 34.07 35.78 13.88
CA LEU A 135 34.00 36.77 14.97
C LEU A 135 34.55 38.14 14.55
N LYS A 136 35.58 38.18 13.70
CA LYS A 136 36.07 39.44 13.11
C LYS A 136 35.04 40.12 12.21
N LEU A 137 34.31 39.32 11.42
CA LEU A 137 33.25 39.82 10.55
C LEU A 137 31.99 40.24 11.32
N ARG A 138 31.79 39.70 12.53
CA ARG A 138 30.68 40.04 13.41
C ARG A 138 31.18 40.49 14.78
N PRO A 139 31.71 41.71 14.89
CA PRO A 139 32.19 42.23 16.16
C PRO A 139 31.04 42.32 17.17
N LEU A 140 31.23 41.74 18.35
CA LEU A 140 30.25 41.72 19.44
C LEU A 140 30.28 43.02 20.26
N VAL A 141 30.25 44.18 19.59
CA VAL A 141 30.47 45.50 20.21
C VAL A 141 29.42 45.82 21.27
N SER A 142 28.18 45.40 21.07
CA SER A 142 27.07 45.69 22.00
C SER A 142 27.26 45.03 23.37
N ILE A 143 27.93 43.88 23.43
CA ILE A 143 28.09 43.07 24.64
C ILE A 143 29.56 42.96 25.08
N SER A 144 30.48 43.72 24.47
CA SER A 144 31.91 43.61 24.74
C SER A 144 32.30 43.89 26.19
N HIS A 145 31.48 44.66 26.91
CA HIS A 145 31.66 44.99 28.32
C HIS A 145 31.20 43.87 29.27
N GLU A 146 30.42 42.93 28.77
CA GLU A 146 29.92 41.77 29.52
C GLU A 146 30.86 40.55 29.39
N LEU A 147 31.72 40.55 28.37
CA LEU A 147 32.65 39.45 28.08
C LEU A 147 33.79 39.40 29.09
N GLU A 148 34.04 38.21 29.63
CA GLU A 148 35.04 37.96 30.67
C GLU A 148 36.34 37.38 30.08
N ASP A 149 37.42 37.37 30.89
CA ASP A 149 38.67 36.64 30.63
C ASP A 149 39.47 37.05 29.36
N GLY A 150 39.09 38.17 28.72
CA GLY A 150 39.89 38.86 27.69
C GLY A 150 39.84 38.23 26.29
N GLU A 151 40.85 38.55 25.48
CA GLU A 151 40.96 38.13 24.08
C GLU A 151 42.07 37.10 23.88
N VAL A 152 41.84 36.16 22.95
CA VAL A 152 42.83 35.23 22.43
C VAL A 152 42.97 35.47 20.93
N ASP A 153 44.21 35.73 20.49
CA ASP A 153 44.53 35.92 19.07
C ASP A 153 43.67 37.03 18.41
N GLY A 154 43.37 38.09 19.18
CA GLY A 154 42.61 39.28 18.75
C GLY A 154 41.10 39.10 18.61
N VAL A 155 40.53 38.05 19.23
CA VAL A 155 39.07 37.87 19.36
C VAL A 155 38.71 37.44 20.79
N PRO A 156 37.49 37.71 21.29
CA PRO A 156 37.12 37.35 22.66
C PRO A 156 37.13 35.84 22.93
N LEU A 157 37.64 35.43 24.10
CA LEU A 157 37.88 34.03 24.47
C LEU A 157 36.61 33.16 24.45
N TRP A 158 35.58 33.56 25.20
CA TRP A 158 34.36 32.75 25.37
C TRP A 158 33.51 32.61 24.11
N PRO A 159 33.31 33.67 23.30
CA PRO A 159 32.69 33.53 21.99
C PRO A 159 33.44 32.56 21.07
N LEU A 160 34.78 32.60 21.06
CA LEU A 160 35.59 31.69 20.25
C LEU A 160 35.42 30.23 20.71
N LEU A 161 35.46 29.97 22.01
CA LEU A 161 35.17 28.64 22.58
C LEU A 161 33.76 28.16 22.23
N TYR A 162 32.75 28.99 22.46
CA TYR A 162 31.35 28.66 22.22
C TYR A 162 31.11 28.28 20.77
N TYR A 163 31.58 29.08 19.81
CA TYR A 163 31.34 28.80 18.39
C TYR A 163 32.10 27.59 17.87
N CYS A 164 33.29 27.27 18.41
CA CYS A 164 33.97 26.00 18.13
C CYS A 164 33.11 24.80 18.60
N ILE A 165 32.61 24.84 19.84
CA ILE A 165 31.72 23.80 20.40
C ILE A 165 30.41 23.73 19.62
N ARG A 166 29.82 24.86 19.23
CA ARG A 166 28.57 24.94 18.44
C ARG A 166 28.71 24.35 17.04
N CYS A 167 29.93 24.33 16.48
CA CYS A 167 30.25 23.66 15.23
C CYS A 167 30.58 22.17 15.40
N GLY A 168 30.60 21.65 16.65
CA GLY A 168 30.95 20.27 16.95
C GLY A 168 32.45 19.97 16.93
N ASP A 169 33.32 20.99 16.77
CA ASP A 169 34.78 20.82 16.73
C ASP A 169 35.38 21.05 18.12
N LEU A 170 35.44 19.97 18.89
CA LEU A 170 36.01 19.96 20.24
C LEU A 170 37.54 20.09 20.24
N ASP A 171 38.22 19.65 19.17
CA ASP A 171 39.66 19.81 19.00
C ASP A 171 40.02 21.30 18.83
N ALA A 172 39.25 22.02 18.02
CA ALA A 172 39.37 23.47 17.90
C ALA A 172 39.07 24.17 19.23
N ALA A 173 38.06 23.73 19.99
CA ALA A 173 37.78 24.27 21.31
C ALA A 173 38.94 24.02 22.30
N MET A 174 39.55 22.83 22.26
CA MET A 174 40.73 22.48 23.05
C MET A 174 41.93 23.38 22.69
N GLN A 175 42.15 23.64 21.40
CA GLN A 175 43.20 24.55 20.93
C GLN A 175 43.02 25.96 21.52
N VAL A 176 41.79 26.48 21.56
CA VAL A 176 41.49 27.79 22.16
C VAL A 176 41.80 27.80 23.65
N ALA A 177 41.36 26.78 24.38
CA ALA A 177 41.65 26.64 25.80
C ALA A 177 43.18 26.59 26.05
N GLN A 178 43.93 25.89 25.19
CA GLN A 178 45.40 25.82 25.30
C GLN A 178 46.09 27.18 25.21
N MET A 179 45.55 28.12 24.43
CA MET A 179 46.09 29.47 24.25
C MET A 179 45.87 30.42 25.44
N SER A 180 44.91 30.14 26.33
CA SER A 180 44.67 30.92 27.55
C SER A 180 44.67 30.04 28.81
N PRO A 181 45.83 29.49 29.22
CA PRO A 181 45.90 28.53 30.32
C PRO A 181 45.43 29.12 31.66
N HIS A 182 45.71 30.40 31.92
CA HIS A 182 45.37 31.03 33.20
C HIS A 182 43.86 31.02 33.50
N HIS A 183 43.02 31.17 32.48
CA HIS A 183 41.56 31.27 32.65
C HIS A 183 40.83 29.95 32.37
N THR A 184 41.46 29.01 31.66
CA THR A 184 40.81 27.79 31.17
C THR A 184 41.41 26.48 31.69
N THR A 185 42.29 26.51 32.70
CA THR A 185 42.98 25.29 33.19
C THR A 185 42.00 24.17 33.54
N LYS A 186 40.94 24.45 34.30
CA LYS A 186 39.92 23.46 34.66
C LYS A 186 39.02 23.09 33.47
N LEU A 187 38.72 24.06 32.59
CA LEU A 187 37.96 23.81 31.37
C LEU A 187 38.66 22.80 30.44
N LYS A 188 39.99 22.81 30.37
CA LYS A 188 40.75 21.78 29.63
C LYS A 188 40.49 20.38 30.16
N GLU A 189 40.55 20.20 31.47
CA GLU A 189 40.27 18.91 32.12
C GLU A 189 38.85 18.43 31.78
N TYR A 190 37.87 19.33 31.83
CA TYR A 190 36.50 19.02 31.42
C TYR A 190 36.42 18.65 29.93
N LEU A 191 37.05 19.41 29.03
CA LEU A 191 37.03 19.12 27.60
C LEU A 191 37.73 17.79 27.27
N GLU A 192 38.87 17.48 27.90
CA GLU A 192 39.59 16.21 27.69
C GLU A 192 38.73 15.02 28.07
N ASP A 193 38.05 15.08 29.21
CA ASP A 193 37.16 14.03 29.68
C ASP A 193 35.90 13.91 28.80
N TYR A 194 35.30 15.06 28.45
CA TYR A 194 34.14 15.14 27.54
C TYR A 194 34.43 14.56 26.16
N MET A 195 35.65 14.74 25.65
CA MET A 195 36.09 14.20 24.36
C MET A 195 36.29 12.68 24.38
N ARG A 196 36.75 12.13 25.51
CA ARG A 196 36.98 10.67 25.69
C ARG A 196 35.69 9.88 25.81
N SER A 197 34.62 10.49 26.30
CA SER A 197 33.31 9.86 26.40
C SER A 197 32.63 9.76 25.03
N GLU A 198 32.16 8.56 24.67
CA GLU A 198 31.33 8.35 23.47
C GLU A 198 30.01 9.14 23.57
N ASP A 199 29.43 9.19 24.77
CA ASP A 199 28.17 9.90 25.05
C ASP A 199 28.34 11.41 25.23
N LYS A 200 29.56 11.93 25.07
CA LYS A 200 29.89 13.34 25.31
C LYS A 200 29.43 13.77 26.70
N ARG A 201 29.89 13.03 27.69
CA ARG A 201 29.61 13.25 29.12
C ARG A 201 30.90 13.33 29.91
N LEU A 202 30.82 14.11 30.98
CA LEU A 202 31.86 14.13 32.00
C LEU A 202 31.69 12.95 32.95
N HIS A 203 32.80 12.51 33.53
CA HIS A 203 32.83 11.62 34.67
C HIS A 203 32.02 12.25 35.82
N PRO A 204 31.21 11.48 36.59
CA PRO A 204 30.28 12.04 37.57
C PRO A 204 30.91 13.03 38.56
N SER A 205 32.15 12.78 38.99
CA SER A 205 32.87 13.69 39.89
C SER A 205 33.21 15.05 39.23
N LEU A 206 33.63 15.05 37.96
CA LEU A 206 33.93 16.27 37.21
C LEU A 206 32.65 17.00 36.83
N GLU A 207 31.57 16.27 36.54
CA GLU A 207 30.24 16.83 36.28
C GLU A 207 29.70 17.58 37.51
N GLU A 208 29.79 16.99 38.71
CA GLU A 208 29.37 17.62 39.96
C GLU A 208 30.22 18.86 40.28
N GLU A 209 31.54 18.76 40.09
CA GLU A 209 32.45 19.89 40.27
C GLU A 209 32.12 21.06 39.32
N LEU A 210 31.91 20.77 38.04
CA LEU A 210 31.53 21.77 37.03
C LEU A 210 30.20 22.43 37.39
N ARG A 211 29.18 21.65 37.76
CA ARG A 211 27.86 22.17 38.16
C ARG A 211 27.95 23.03 39.42
N LEU A 212 28.78 22.66 40.38
CA LEU A 212 29.02 23.46 41.58
C LEU A 212 29.70 24.80 41.23
N GLN A 213 30.71 24.77 40.35
CA GLN A 213 31.36 25.98 39.85
C GLN A 213 30.36 26.89 39.14
N TYR A 214 29.49 26.31 38.30
CA TYR A 214 28.47 27.04 37.57
C TYR A 214 27.55 27.81 38.54
N ARG A 215 26.96 27.12 39.52
CA ARG A 215 26.04 27.75 40.49
C ARG A 215 26.70 28.84 41.34
N ARG A 216 27.96 28.64 41.72
CA ARG A 216 28.66 29.56 42.63
C ARG A 216 29.17 30.83 41.95
N SER A 217 29.57 30.73 40.69
CA SER A 217 30.32 31.81 40.04
C SER A 217 29.84 32.15 38.64
N VAL A 218 29.58 31.15 37.79
CA VAL A 218 29.31 31.39 36.36
C VAL A 218 27.86 31.83 36.12
N ASN A 219 26.89 31.28 36.85
CA ASN A 219 25.47 31.58 36.62
C ASN A 219 25.13 33.06 36.82
N ASN A 220 25.80 33.71 37.78
CA ASN A 220 25.63 35.13 38.07
C ASN A 220 26.68 36.00 37.35
N GLY A 221 27.50 35.42 36.48
CA GLY A 221 28.49 36.12 35.67
C GLY A 221 27.82 36.92 34.55
N THR A 222 28.53 37.91 34.02
CA THR A 222 28.00 38.77 32.95
C THR A 222 28.12 38.12 31.58
N ASP A 223 29.13 37.25 31.39
CA ASP A 223 29.43 36.68 30.07
C ASP A 223 28.40 35.59 29.66
N PRO A 224 27.56 35.83 28.63
CA PRO A 224 26.55 34.86 28.20
C PRO A 224 27.15 33.65 27.47
N PHE A 225 28.31 33.80 26.82
CA PHE A 225 28.98 32.68 26.13
C PHE A 225 29.65 31.75 27.12
N LYS A 226 30.25 32.30 28.18
CA LYS A 226 30.79 31.52 29.30
C LYS A 226 29.71 30.67 29.95
N ARG A 227 28.55 31.28 30.25
CA ARG A 227 27.38 30.56 30.76
C ARG A 227 26.98 29.44 29.80
N ALA A 228 26.84 29.73 28.50
CA ALA A 228 26.47 28.73 27.50
C ALA A 228 27.44 27.54 27.41
N VAL A 229 28.76 27.78 27.44
CA VAL A 229 29.78 26.70 27.41
C VAL A 229 29.64 25.78 28.63
N TYR A 230 29.50 26.35 29.83
CA TYR A 230 29.30 25.55 31.04
C TYR A 230 27.97 24.80 31.03
N THR A 231 26.91 25.42 30.53
CA THR A 231 25.59 24.79 30.39
C THR A 231 25.65 23.55 29.49
N VAL A 232 26.37 23.63 28.37
CA VAL A 232 26.54 22.53 27.40
C VAL A 232 27.40 21.40 27.98
N LEU A 233 28.56 21.72 28.57
CA LEU A 233 29.46 20.70 29.12
C LEU A 233 28.89 20.02 30.37
N GLY A 234 28.13 20.76 31.18
CA GLY A 234 27.55 20.30 32.43
C GLY A 234 26.14 19.70 32.32
N HIS A 235 25.56 19.65 31.11
CA HIS A 235 24.17 19.21 30.89
C HIS A 235 23.18 19.91 31.83
N ILE A 236 23.27 21.24 31.95
CA ILE A 236 22.50 22.02 32.94
C ILE A 236 21.19 22.50 32.32
N SER A 237 20.04 21.98 32.75
CA SER A 237 18.72 22.34 32.19
C SER A 237 18.07 23.56 32.84
N ASP A 238 18.42 23.87 34.10
CA ASP A 238 17.77 24.91 34.92
C ASP A 238 18.43 26.30 34.79
N ALA A 239 19.30 26.49 33.80
CA ALA A 239 19.96 27.78 33.56
C ALA A 239 18.94 28.85 33.16
N GLU A 240 19.18 30.11 33.55
CA GLU A 240 18.42 31.26 33.03
C GLU A 240 18.45 31.30 31.50
N GLU A 241 17.42 31.88 30.89
CA GLU A 241 17.31 31.94 29.44
C GLU A 241 18.51 32.69 28.83
N LEU A 242 19.33 31.99 28.04
CA LEU A 242 20.50 32.52 27.36
C LEU A 242 20.11 33.26 26.07
N SER A 243 19.13 34.17 26.14
CA SER A 243 18.52 34.83 24.99
C SER A 243 19.50 35.67 24.16
N ASP A 244 20.61 36.12 24.77
CA ASP A 244 21.67 36.87 24.09
C ASP A 244 22.47 36.01 23.09
N VAL A 245 22.54 34.70 23.34
CA VAL A 245 23.30 33.74 22.52
C VAL A 245 22.36 32.86 21.69
N ILE A 246 21.26 32.43 22.31
CA ILE A 246 20.27 31.51 21.73
C ILE A 246 19.16 32.32 21.06
N THR A 247 19.41 32.70 19.80
CA THR A 247 18.52 33.60 19.05
C THR A 247 17.63 32.91 18.02
N LYS A 248 17.96 31.66 17.65
CA LYS A 248 17.25 30.90 16.61
C LYS A 248 16.75 29.56 17.14
N THR A 249 15.74 29.01 16.47
CA THR A 249 15.19 27.67 16.75
C THR A 249 16.27 26.58 16.69
N ASP A 250 17.16 26.62 15.70
CA ASP A 250 18.27 25.65 15.57
C ASP A 250 19.21 25.70 16.79
N ASP A 251 19.49 26.91 17.31
CA ASP A 251 20.37 27.09 18.47
C ASP A 251 19.67 26.64 19.77
N TYR A 252 18.38 26.92 19.89
CA TYR A 252 17.56 26.45 21.00
C TYR A 252 17.48 24.91 21.05
N LEU A 253 17.22 24.27 19.91
CA LEU A 253 17.16 22.82 19.82
C LEU A 253 18.51 22.18 20.12
N TRP A 254 19.60 22.72 19.56
CA TRP A 254 20.94 22.21 19.84
C TRP A 254 21.27 22.28 21.33
N LEU A 255 21.00 23.42 21.98
CA LEU A 255 21.23 23.57 23.41
C LEU A 255 20.39 22.59 24.23
N LYS A 256 19.09 22.47 23.93
CA LYS A 256 18.21 21.53 24.64
C LYS A 256 18.67 20.08 24.47
N LEU A 257 19.09 19.68 23.28
CA LEU A 257 19.65 18.35 23.01
C LEU A 257 20.96 18.11 23.80
N CYS A 258 21.81 19.14 23.94
CA CYS A 258 23.01 19.09 24.79
C CYS A 258 22.70 19.02 26.29
N GLN A 259 21.49 19.34 26.73
CA GLN A 259 21.06 19.29 28.13
C GLN A 259 20.40 17.96 28.52
N ILE A 260 20.11 17.07 27.56
CA ILE A 260 19.35 15.84 27.81
C ILE A 260 20.20 14.79 28.53
N VAL A 261 19.59 14.20 29.57
CA VAL A 261 20.14 13.06 30.29
C VAL A 261 19.34 11.77 29.99
N SER A 262 19.99 10.74 29.44
CA SER A 262 19.38 9.42 29.17
C SER A 262 18.87 8.74 30.47
N THR A 263 17.69 8.13 30.38
CA THR A 263 16.86 7.67 31.49
C THR A 263 17.32 6.38 32.20
N GLY A 264 18.32 5.68 31.67
CA GLY A 264 18.82 4.40 32.21
C GLY A 264 19.57 4.51 33.54
N GLU A 265 19.96 5.72 33.94
CA GLU A 265 20.74 5.94 35.15
C GLU A 265 19.85 6.55 36.23
N LYS A 266 19.34 5.69 37.13
CA LYS A 266 18.81 6.15 38.43
C LYS A 266 19.98 6.71 39.25
N ARG A 267 20.37 7.95 38.97
CA ARG A 267 21.22 8.72 39.88
C ARG A 267 20.30 9.34 40.92
N ASP A 268 20.56 9.03 42.18
CA ASP A 268 19.92 9.74 43.28
C ASP A 268 20.28 11.25 43.19
N HIS A 269 19.31 12.09 43.60
CA HIS A 269 19.45 13.46 44.11
C HIS A 269 18.88 14.64 43.27
N SER A 270 17.75 15.15 43.78
CA SER A 270 17.39 16.57 44.02
C SER A 270 17.45 17.63 42.91
N HIS A 271 17.77 17.29 41.66
CA HIS A 271 17.84 18.27 40.57
C HIS A 271 16.93 17.91 39.39
N SER A 272 16.36 18.94 38.76
CA SER A 272 15.52 18.83 37.57
C SER A 272 16.40 18.36 36.40
N THR A 273 16.18 17.14 35.92
CA THR A 273 16.90 16.58 34.76
C THR A 273 15.97 16.62 33.55
N LEU A 274 16.46 17.17 32.44
CA LEU A 274 15.74 17.17 31.17
C LEU A 274 15.91 15.81 30.49
N THR A 275 14.82 15.09 30.27
CA THR A 275 14.83 13.86 29.44
C THR A 275 14.38 14.16 28.01
N LEU A 276 14.68 13.28 27.05
CA LEU A 276 14.16 13.44 25.68
C LEU A 276 12.63 13.47 25.67
N GLN A 277 11.97 12.63 26.49
CA GLN A 277 10.52 12.62 26.60
C GLN A 277 9.97 13.99 27.04
N ASN A 278 10.63 14.67 27.99
CA ASN A 278 10.23 16.01 28.41
C ASN A 278 10.34 17.01 27.25
N LEU A 279 11.44 16.96 26.49
CA LEU A 279 11.61 17.82 25.31
C LEU A 279 10.55 17.52 24.24
N GLN A 280 10.21 16.26 24.02
CA GLN A 280 9.21 15.85 23.04
C GLN A 280 7.82 16.41 23.39
N VAL A 281 7.41 16.28 24.65
CA VAL A 281 6.14 16.84 25.16
C VAL A 281 6.14 18.37 25.04
N LEU A 282 7.22 19.04 25.42
CA LEU A 282 7.36 20.50 25.32
C LEU A 282 7.17 20.99 23.87
N LEU A 283 7.86 20.37 22.92
CA LEU A 283 7.84 20.82 21.52
C LEU A 283 6.49 20.53 20.83
N LEU A 284 5.87 19.39 21.13
CA LEU A 284 4.67 18.93 20.42
C LEU A 284 3.36 19.35 21.11
N GLU A 285 3.30 19.30 22.44
CA GLU A 285 2.05 19.50 23.21
C GLU A 285 1.96 20.91 23.83
N GLU A 286 3.08 21.46 24.35
CA GLU A 286 3.07 22.77 24.99
C GLU A 286 3.27 23.92 23.99
N TYR A 287 4.29 23.83 23.13
CA TYR A 287 4.51 24.81 22.06
C TYR A 287 3.59 24.56 20.86
N GLY A 288 3.66 23.34 20.31
CA GLY A 288 2.81 22.86 19.23
C GLY A 288 2.90 23.69 17.94
N GLU A 289 1.98 23.40 17.01
CA GLU A 289 2.00 23.96 15.65
C GLU A 289 1.88 25.50 15.60
N ALA A 290 1.14 26.09 16.55
CA ALA A 290 0.89 27.53 16.59
C ALA A 290 2.16 28.34 16.92
N TYR A 291 2.96 27.87 17.88
CA TYR A 291 4.21 28.53 18.28
C TYR A 291 5.21 28.59 17.12
N PHE A 292 5.38 27.47 16.41
CA PHE A 292 6.32 27.38 15.28
C PHE A 292 5.77 27.98 13.97
N LYS A 293 4.54 28.52 13.98
CA LYS A 293 3.84 28.95 12.76
C LYS A 293 3.93 27.87 11.69
N ALA A 294 3.58 26.64 12.05
CA ALA A 294 3.91 25.45 11.26
C ALA A 294 3.29 25.47 9.85
N VAL A 295 2.17 26.15 9.67
CA VAL A 295 1.55 26.35 8.35
C VAL A 295 2.43 27.21 7.43
N ASP A 296 3.06 28.25 7.98
CA ASP A 296 3.94 29.16 7.22
C ASP A 296 5.34 28.55 7.03
N ASN A 297 5.81 27.76 8.01
CA ASN A 297 7.15 27.16 8.03
C ASN A 297 7.10 25.64 8.25
N PRO A 298 6.50 24.86 7.32
CA PRO A 298 6.23 23.45 7.55
C PRO A 298 7.49 22.59 7.64
N LEU A 299 8.50 22.87 6.83
CA LEU A 299 9.76 22.13 6.87
C LEU A 299 10.55 22.40 8.15
N LEU A 300 10.44 23.60 8.73
CA LEU A 300 11.05 23.91 10.02
C LEU A 300 10.41 23.08 11.14
N TYR A 301 9.07 23.06 11.21
CA TYR A 301 8.39 22.28 12.24
C TYR A 301 8.60 20.76 12.07
N PHE A 302 8.63 20.27 10.82
CA PHE A 302 9.06 18.90 10.52
C PHE A 302 10.46 18.61 11.06
N GLN A 303 11.44 19.48 10.81
CA GLN A 303 12.81 19.33 11.32
C GLN A 303 12.86 19.33 12.85
N VAL A 304 12.09 20.20 13.53
CA VAL A 304 11.97 20.24 15.00
C VAL A 304 11.52 18.88 15.55
N LEU A 305 10.47 18.29 14.96
CA LEU A 305 9.94 17.00 15.39
C LEU A 305 10.88 15.84 15.04
N MET A 306 11.53 15.88 13.88
CA MET A 306 12.52 14.87 13.48
C MET A 306 13.76 14.88 14.37
N LEU A 307 14.31 16.06 14.69
CA LEU A 307 15.48 16.23 15.56
C LEU A 307 15.20 15.82 17.01
N SER A 308 13.95 15.91 17.44
CA SER A 308 13.50 15.40 18.75
C SER A 308 13.04 13.93 18.70
N ALA A 309 13.29 13.22 17.60
CA ALA A 309 12.94 11.81 17.37
C ALA A 309 11.43 11.49 17.46
N GLN A 310 10.56 12.45 17.13
CA GLN A 310 9.10 12.32 17.08
C GLN A 310 8.63 11.99 15.65
N PHE A 311 9.12 10.89 15.08
CA PHE A 311 8.99 10.55 13.66
C PHE A 311 7.52 10.49 13.19
N GLU A 312 6.65 9.83 13.95
CA GLU A 312 5.24 9.66 13.60
C GLU A 312 4.50 11.00 13.48
N ALA A 313 4.72 11.89 14.46
CA ALA A 313 4.12 13.22 14.46
C ALA A 313 4.69 14.10 13.34
N ALA A 314 6.00 14.01 13.08
CA ALA A 314 6.66 14.76 12.01
C ALA A 314 6.09 14.39 10.63
N ILE A 315 6.02 13.09 10.34
CA ILE A 315 5.51 12.57 9.07
C ILE A 315 4.03 12.89 8.92
N GLU A 316 3.23 12.66 9.96
CA GLU A 316 1.79 12.90 9.88
C GLU A 316 1.50 14.38 9.62
N PHE A 317 2.15 15.31 10.35
CA PHE A 317 2.04 16.74 10.09
C PHE A 317 2.38 17.09 8.63
N LEU A 318 3.54 16.63 8.14
CA LEU A 318 3.99 16.96 6.79
C LEU A 318 3.08 16.36 5.71
N SER A 319 2.48 15.19 5.97
CA SER A 319 1.57 14.51 5.04
C SER A 319 0.25 15.25 4.80
N ARG A 320 -0.16 16.13 5.74
CA ARG A 320 -1.36 16.97 5.58
C ARG A 320 -1.19 17.98 4.45
N ILE A 321 0.03 18.43 4.19
CA ILE A 321 0.35 19.49 3.23
C ILE A 321 0.61 18.87 1.85
N GLU A 322 -0.24 19.20 0.87
CA GLU A 322 -0.23 18.55 -0.44
C GLU A 322 1.12 18.61 -1.15
N THR A 323 1.79 19.76 -1.15
CA THR A 323 3.11 19.96 -1.78
C THR A 323 4.20 19.05 -1.21
N TYR A 324 4.11 18.69 0.07
CA TYR A 324 5.11 17.86 0.75
C TYR A 324 4.64 16.43 1.03
N ARG A 325 3.41 16.09 0.64
CA ARG A 325 2.80 14.79 0.92
C ARG A 325 3.60 13.64 0.33
N SER A 326 4.08 13.80 -0.90
CA SER A 326 4.96 12.82 -1.55
C SER A 326 6.23 12.59 -0.71
N HIS A 327 6.94 13.64 -0.30
CA HIS A 327 8.12 13.52 0.56
C HIS A 327 7.81 12.85 1.90
N ALA A 328 6.73 13.25 2.57
CA ALA A 328 6.30 12.67 3.84
C ALA A 328 6.06 11.15 3.75
N VAL A 329 5.37 10.70 2.69
CA VAL A 329 5.14 9.26 2.45
C VAL A 329 6.45 8.51 2.27
N HIS A 330 7.40 9.06 1.52
CA HIS A 330 8.68 8.39 1.28
C HIS A 330 9.60 8.42 2.52
N PHE A 331 9.54 9.45 3.36
CA PHE A 331 10.16 9.43 4.69
C PHE A 331 9.57 8.32 5.57
N ALA A 332 8.24 8.14 5.53
CA ALA A 332 7.56 7.07 6.26
C ALA A 332 7.98 5.68 5.77
N ILE A 333 8.15 5.51 4.46
CA ILE A 333 8.64 4.26 3.85
C ILE A 333 10.04 3.94 4.39
N VAL A 334 10.97 4.89 4.40
CA VAL A 334 12.31 4.68 4.97
C VAL A 334 12.24 4.27 6.44
N MET A 335 11.46 5.00 7.25
CA MET A 335 11.29 4.70 8.67
C MET A 335 10.68 3.31 8.91
N TYR A 336 9.70 2.91 8.09
CA TYR A 336 9.10 1.59 8.14
C TYR A 336 10.10 0.49 7.79
N LEU A 337 10.88 0.67 6.72
CA LEU A 337 11.85 -0.31 6.25
C LEU A 337 13.03 -0.48 7.21
N ARG A 338 13.45 0.61 7.88
CA ARG A 338 14.47 0.60 8.94
C ARG A 338 13.92 0.17 10.32
N LYS A 339 12.63 -0.19 10.42
CA LYS A 339 11.93 -0.59 11.67
C LYS A 339 11.96 0.48 12.77
N LEU A 340 11.94 1.74 12.39
CA LEU A 340 11.87 2.89 13.30
C LEU A 340 10.45 3.44 13.43
N LEU A 341 9.56 3.12 12.49
CA LEU A 341 8.15 3.51 12.57
C LEU A 341 7.40 2.59 13.54
N ILE A 342 6.72 3.19 14.53
CA ILE A 342 5.86 2.47 15.48
C ILE A 342 4.45 2.40 14.88
N LEU A 343 3.95 1.17 14.73
CA LEU A 343 2.66 0.90 14.11
C LEU A 343 1.59 0.63 15.18
N PRO A 344 0.33 1.03 14.95
CA PRO A 344 -0.77 0.62 15.81
C PRO A 344 -1.04 -0.89 15.69
N GLU A 345 -1.67 -1.48 16.71
CA GLU A 345 -2.06 -2.89 16.72
C GLU A 345 -3.05 -3.23 15.59
N THR A 346 -3.91 -2.26 15.22
CA THR A 346 -4.92 -2.42 14.19
C THR A 346 -4.75 -1.44 13.03
N VAL A 347 -4.87 -1.97 11.81
CA VAL A 347 -4.90 -1.20 10.56
C VAL A 347 -6.13 -0.32 10.41
N GLN A 348 -7.15 -0.49 11.27
CA GLN A 348 -8.35 0.35 11.28
C GLN A 348 -8.16 1.65 12.08
N ALA A 349 -7.03 1.81 12.76
CA ALA A 349 -6.68 3.00 13.53
C ALA A 349 -6.73 4.29 12.67
N GLN A 350 -6.80 5.44 13.35
CA GLN A 350 -6.57 6.73 12.73
C GLN A 350 -5.13 6.84 12.21
N LEU A 351 -4.84 7.86 11.40
CA LEU A 351 -3.50 8.01 10.81
C LEU A 351 -2.41 8.11 11.89
N LEU A 352 -2.71 8.81 12.98
CA LEU A 352 -1.88 8.91 14.17
C LEU A 352 -2.74 8.58 15.39
N THR A 353 -2.26 7.68 16.24
CA THR A 353 -2.94 7.30 17.48
C THR A 353 -2.01 7.48 18.67
N LYS A 354 -2.56 7.87 19.82
CA LYS A 354 -1.87 7.95 21.10
C LYS A 354 -2.65 7.06 22.07
N ASP A 355 -2.03 5.97 22.51
CA ASP A 355 -2.65 5.10 23.51
C ASP A 355 -2.46 5.72 24.90
N PRO A 356 -3.54 5.91 25.69
CA PRO A 356 -3.45 6.55 27.00
C PRO A 356 -2.66 5.72 28.02
N THR A 357 -2.48 4.41 27.77
CA THR A 357 -1.74 3.48 28.62
C THR A 357 -0.23 3.48 28.36
N ASP A 358 0.22 4.02 27.23
CA ASP A 358 1.53 3.71 26.64
C ASP A 358 2.49 4.91 26.71
N ALA A 359 2.66 5.50 27.90
CA ALA A 359 3.52 6.66 28.19
C ALA A 359 3.38 7.87 27.23
N GLY A 360 2.30 7.94 26.45
CA GLY A 360 2.06 8.96 25.44
C GLY A 360 2.77 8.74 24.09
N VAL A 361 3.28 7.54 23.82
CA VAL A 361 3.88 7.17 22.54
C VAL A 361 2.85 7.26 21.42
N ARG A 362 3.24 7.90 20.32
CA ARG A 362 2.40 8.05 19.13
C ARG A 362 2.74 6.94 18.13
N LYS A 363 1.70 6.32 17.58
CA LYS A 363 1.78 5.23 16.60
C LYS A 363 1.17 5.70 15.28
N MET A 364 1.81 5.39 14.16
CA MET A 364 1.38 5.80 12.83
C MET A 364 0.81 4.63 12.04
N ASN A 365 -0.40 4.81 11.50
CA ASN A 365 -1.01 3.82 10.62
C ASN A 365 -0.41 3.91 9.20
N PHE A 366 0.73 3.22 9.02
CA PHE A 366 1.44 3.17 7.74
C PHE A 366 0.57 2.64 6.59
N ALA A 367 -0.24 1.61 6.83
CA ALA A 367 -1.13 1.06 5.80
C ALA A 367 -2.14 2.12 5.31
N ARG A 368 -2.72 2.90 6.23
CA ARG A 368 -3.64 3.98 5.88
C ARG A 368 -2.95 5.12 5.14
N LEU A 369 -1.71 5.47 5.52
CA LEU A 369 -0.92 6.47 4.80
C LEU A 369 -0.71 6.06 3.33
N ILE A 370 -0.25 4.82 3.11
CA ILE A 370 0.00 4.29 1.77
C ILE A 370 -1.29 4.25 0.94
N LYS A 371 -2.37 3.67 1.47
CA LYS A 371 -3.67 3.63 0.78
C LYS A 371 -4.22 5.02 0.46
N SER A 372 -4.06 5.98 1.38
CA SER A 372 -4.49 7.36 1.14
C SER A 372 -3.67 8.06 0.07
N TYR A 373 -2.39 7.71 -0.06
CA TYR A 373 -1.50 8.28 -1.07
C TYR A 373 -1.78 7.70 -2.46
N THR A 374 -1.96 6.37 -2.57
CA THR A 374 -2.23 5.70 -3.85
C THR A 374 -3.58 6.07 -4.45
N ARG A 375 -4.57 6.43 -3.62
CA ARG A 375 -5.90 6.92 -4.07
C ARG A 375 -5.86 8.01 -5.14
N LYS A 376 -4.81 8.83 -5.17
CA LYS A 376 -4.64 9.89 -6.18
C LYS A 376 -4.44 9.31 -7.59
N PHE A 377 -3.78 8.16 -7.72
CA PHE A 377 -3.30 7.62 -8.99
C PHE A 377 -3.64 6.14 -9.21
N GLU A 378 -4.33 5.46 -8.29
CA GLU A 378 -4.62 4.02 -8.42
C GLU A 378 -5.50 3.67 -9.62
N ILE A 379 -6.31 4.63 -10.10
CA ILE A 379 -7.13 4.48 -11.31
C ILE A 379 -6.31 4.73 -12.59
N THR A 380 -5.41 5.71 -12.57
CA THR A 380 -4.63 6.13 -13.75
C THR A 380 -3.35 5.32 -13.95
N ASP A 381 -2.73 4.91 -12.85
CA ASP A 381 -1.40 4.28 -12.76
C ASP A 381 -1.46 3.06 -11.80
N PRO A 382 -2.25 2.02 -12.14
CA PRO A 382 -2.48 0.89 -11.24
C PRO A 382 -1.22 0.04 -11.02
N ARG A 383 -0.26 0.06 -11.96
CA ARG A 383 1.02 -0.67 -11.83
C ARG A 383 1.90 -0.05 -10.76
N GLU A 384 1.90 1.27 -10.68
CA GLU A 384 2.63 2.06 -9.71
C GLU A 384 1.98 1.87 -8.33
N ALA A 385 0.65 1.94 -8.23
CA ALA A 385 -0.08 1.69 -6.98
C ALA A 385 0.24 0.30 -6.39
N LEU A 386 0.34 -0.71 -7.26
CA LEU A 386 0.72 -2.06 -6.87
C LEU A 386 2.11 -2.14 -6.23
N GLN A 387 3.08 -1.33 -6.68
CA GLN A 387 4.41 -1.25 -6.07
C GLN A 387 4.36 -0.72 -4.62
N TYR A 388 3.49 0.27 -4.36
CA TYR A 388 3.27 0.80 -3.02
C TYR A 388 2.57 -0.24 -2.13
N PHE A 389 1.56 -0.94 -2.65
CA PHE A 389 0.87 -1.98 -1.86
C PHE A 389 1.79 -3.14 -1.49
N TYR A 390 2.79 -3.47 -2.31
CA TYR A 390 3.76 -4.52 -1.98
C TYR A 390 4.60 -4.21 -0.73
N LEU A 391 4.73 -2.93 -0.35
CA LEU A 391 5.34 -2.54 0.93
C LEU A 391 4.53 -3.04 2.14
N LEU A 392 3.22 -3.29 1.97
CA LEU A 392 2.31 -3.75 3.02
C LEU A 392 2.28 -5.28 3.18
N ARG A 393 3.06 -6.04 2.40
CA ARG A 393 3.04 -7.52 2.38
C ARG A 393 3.32 -8.21 3.71
N LYS A 394 3.97 -7.51 4.65
CA LYS A 394 4.30 -8.03 6.00
C LYS A 394 3.20 -7.72 7.03
N LEU A 395 2.22 -6.91 6.67
CA LEU A 395 1.12 -6.50 7.55
C LEU A 395 -0.13 -7.35 7.29
N ARG A 396 -0.90 -7.61 8.35
CA ARG A 396 -2.14 -8.38 8.29
C ARG A 396 -3.33 -7.57 8.74
N SER A 397 -4.50 -7.89 8.22
CA SER A 397 -5.78 -7.36 8.68
C SER A 397 -6.13 -7.92 10.06
N PRO A 398 -7.11 -7.35 10.79
CA PRO A 398 -7.56 -7.88 12.07
C PRO A 398 -8.11 -9.32 11.95
N HIS A 399 -8.49 -9.73 10.74
CA HIS A 399 -8.96 -11.09 10.42
C HIS A 399 -7.83 -12.03 9.97
N GLY A 400 -6.57 -11.59 9.99
CA GLY A 400 -5.39 -12.38 9.64
C GLY A 400 -5.00 -12.38 8.16
N GLU A 401 -5.80 -11.73 7.31
CA GLU A 401 -5.56 -11.63 5.85
C GLU A 401 -4.34 -10.76 5.55
N ASN A 402 -3.60 -11.09 4.49
CA ASN A 402 -2.49 -10.24 4.05
C ASN A 402 -3.02 -8.91 3.49
N LEU A 403 -2.49 -7.77 3.95
CA LEU A 403 -2.94 -6.46 3.46
C LEU A 403 -2.62 -6.23 1.98
N PHE A 404 -1.53 -6.80 1.47
CA PHE A 404 -1.20 -6.71 0.04
C PHE A 404 -2.31 -7.35 -0.79
N SER A 405 -2.70 -8.58 -0.48
CA SER A 405 -3.78 -9.30 -1.19
C SER A 405 -5.10 -8.52 -1.15
N LYS A 406 -5.44 -7.93 0.00
CA LYS A 406 -6.64 -7.10 0.15
C LYS A 406 -6.59 -5.83 -0.69
N CYS A 407 -5.44 -5.13 -0.72
CA CYS A 407 -5.30 -3.94 -1.55
C CYS A 407 -5.31 -4.28 -3.05
N VAL A 408 -4.78 -5.44 -3.45
CA VAL A 408 -4.90 -5.95 -4.83
C VAL A 408 -6.36 -6.20 -5.19
N SER A 409 -7.12 -6.85 -4.30
CA SER A 409 -8.56 -7.08 -4.51
C SER A 409 -9.33 -5.77 -4.69
N GLU A 410 -9.13 -4.80 -3.79
CA GLU A 410 -9.74 -3.47 -3.90
C GLU A 410 -9.35 -2.77 -5.21
N LEU A 411 -8.06 -2.75 -5.56
CA LEU A 411 -7.53 -2.13 -6.79
C LEU A 411 -8.14 -2.72 -8.06
N VAL A 412 -8.18 -4.06 -8.16
CA VAL A 412 -8.73 -4.75 -9.33
C VAL A 412 -10.23 -4.45 -9.48
N LEU A 413 -10.97 -4.42 -8.38
CA LEU A 413 -12.41 -4.16 -8.40
C LEU A 413 -12.75 -2.71 -8.74
N GLU A 414 -11.91 -1.76 -8.34
CA GLU A 414 -12.07 -0.33 -8.63
C GLU A 414 -11.65 0.03 -10.06
N THR A 415 -10.50 -0.47 -10.52
CA THR A 415 -9.96 -0.19 -11.87
C THR A 415 -10.66 -0.99 -12.97
N ARG A 416 -11.20 -2.17 -12.64
CA ARG A 416 -11.71 -3.17 -13.60
C ARG A 416 -10.65 -3.69 -14.58
N GLU A 417 -9.36 -3.48 -14.30
CA GLU A 417 -8.26 -3.97 -15.13
C GLU A 417 -7.82 -5.40 -14.73
N PHE A 418 -8.75 -6.35 -14.75
CA PHE A 418 -8.50 -7.75 -14.36
C PHE A 418 -7.34 -8.37 -15.15
N ASP A 419 -7.37 -8.25 -16.48
CA ASP A 419 -6.38 -8.90 -17.35
C ASP A 419 -4.97 -8.32 -17.20
N VAL A 420 -4.84 -7.01 -16.95
CA VAL A 420 -3.54 -6.35 -16.80
C VAL A 420 -2.92 -6.68 -15.44
N LEU A 421 -3.74 -6.64 -14.39
CA LEU A 421 -3.27 -6.85 -13.03
C LEU A 421 -3.07 -8.32 -12.71
N LEU A 422 -4.06 -9.17 -13.01
CA LEU A 422 -4.09 -10.59 -12.65
C LEU A 422 -3.70 -11.50 -13.82
N GLY A 423 -3.67 -11.02 -15.06
CA GLY A 423 -3.44 -11.87 -16.22
C GLY A 423 -4.73 -12.52 -16.74
N HIS A 424 -4.60 -13.32 -17.81
CA HIS A 424 -5.73 -14.02 -18.42
C HIS A 424 -5.35 -15.42 -18.88
N MET A 425 -6.36 -16.27 -19.10
CA MET A 425 -6.19 -17.62 -19.63
C MET A 425 -6.15 -17.59 -21.17
N GLU A 426 -5.11 -18.18 -21.75
CA GLU A 426 -4.99 -18.39 -23.19
C GLU A 426 -5.78 -19.63 -23.63
N ALA A 427 -6.01 -19.77 -24.94
CA ALA A 427 -6.79 -20.88 -25.50
C ALA A 427 -6.12 -22.25 -25.26
N ASP A 428 -4.81 -22.29 -25.11
CA ASP A 428 -4.03 -23.48 -24.78
C ASP A 428 -4.10 -23.86 -23.29
N GLY A 429 -4.84 -23.09 -22.48
CA GLY A 429 -4.97 -23.26 -21.03
C GLY A 429 -3.74 -22.86 -20.23
N THR A 430 -2.77 -22.19 -20.85
CA THR A 430 -1.71 -21.51 -20.13
C THR A 430 -2.21 -20.14 -19.64
N ARG A 431 -1.72 -19.73 -18.46
CA ARG A 431 -2.02 -18.41 -17.91
C ARG A 431 -0.97 -17.42 -18.41
N LYS A 432 -1.42 -16.37 -19.09
CA LYS A 432 -0.59 -15.19 -19.33
C LYS A 432 -0.45 -14.40 -18.04
N LEU A 433 0.79 -14.09 -17.68
CA LEU A 433 1.12 -13.40 -16.44
C LEU A 433 0.62 -11.94 -16.47
N GLY A 434 0.06 -11.52 -15.34
CA GLY A 434 -0.30 -10.13 -15.03
C GLY A 434 0.80 -9.41 -14.27
N CYS A 435 0.49 -8.20 -13.80
CA CYS A 435 1.42 -7.40 -13.01
C CYS A 435 1.73 -8.02 -11.64
N ILE A 436 0.77 -8.73 -11.03
CA ILE A 436 0.97 -9.34 -9.70
C ILE A 436 1.98 -10.49 -9.70
N ASP A 437 2.21 -11.13 -10.85
CA ASP A 437 3.12 -12.27 -10.98
C ASP A 437 4.59 -11.93 -10.78
N LYS A 438 4.93 -10.64 -10.88
CA LYS A 438 6.28 -10.18 -10.58
C LYS A 438 6.61 -10.33 -9.10
N PHE A 439 5.60 -10.28 -8.22
CA PHE A 439 5.82 -10.27 -6.78
C PHE A 439 5.93 -11.69 -6.23
N GLN A 440 6.84 -11.89 -5.28
CA GLN A 440 6.96 -13.16 -4.58
C GLN A 440 5.75 -13.41 -3.66
N GLY A 441 5.11 -14.57 -3.82
CA GLY A 441 3.98 -15.03 -3.01
C GLY A 441 3.10 -16.03 -3.77
N ASP A 442 2.12 -16.62 -3.08
CA ASP A 442 1.12 -17.49 -3.71
C ASP A 442 0.12 -16.62 -4.49
N VAL A 443 0.47 -16.30 -5.73
CA VAL A 443 -0.35 -15.51 -6.67
C VAL A 443 -1.74 -16.14 -6.83
N GLU A 444 -1.81 -17.48 -6.85
CA GLU A 444 -3.06 -18.23 -6.94
C GLU A 444 -4.02 -17.91 -5.77
N ASP A 445 -3.51 -17.82 -4.54
CA ASP A 445 -4.29 -17.45 -3.35
C ASP A 445 -4.80 -16.00 -3.44
N ILE A 446 -3.99 -15.09 -4.00
CA ILE A 446 -4.41 -13.70 -4.21
C ILE A 446 -5.56 -13.67 -5.23
N ILE A 447 -5.42 -14.37 -6.35
CA ILE A 447 -6.45 -14.42 -7.40
C ILE A 447 -7.73 -15.05 -6.85
N GLU A 448 -7.64 -16.11 -6.05
CA GLU A 448 -8.80 -16.73 -5.42
C GLU A 448 -9.50 -15.78 -4.45
N MET A 449 -8.75 -15.00 -3.67
CA MET A 449 -9.30 -13.94 -2.82
C MET A 449 -10.03 -12.88 -3.64
N VAL A 450 -9.42 -12.39 -4.74
CA VAL A 450 -10.09 -11.42 -5.62
C VAL A 450 -11.34 -12.02 -6.26
N ALA A 451 -11.30 -13.30 -6.66
CA ALA A 451 -12.44 -14.00 -7.22
C ALA A 451 -13.62 -14.05 -6.24
N LYS A 452 -13.34 -14.36 -4.96
CA LYS A 452 -14.34 -14.37 -3.89
C LYS A 452 -14.95 -12.99 -3.67
N ASP A 453 -14.14 -11.95 -3.55
CA ASP A 453 -14.64 -10.57 -3.36
C ASP A 453 -15.43 -10.09 -4.60
N THR A 454 -15.05 -10.55 -5.79
CA THR A 454 -15.76 -10.30 -7.05
C THR A 454 -17.12 -10.99 -7.08
N GLU A 455 -17.21 -12.24 -6.59
CA GLU A 455 -18.47 -12.97 -6.41
C GLU A 455 -19.38 -12.27 -5.39
N GLU A 456 -18.84 -11.83 -4.25
CA GLU A 456 -19.58 -11.10 -3.21
C GLU A 456 -20.14 -9.76 -3.71
N LYS A 457 -19.44 -9.07 -4.63
CA LYS A 457 -19.95 -7.87 -5.31
C LYS A 457 -20.99 -8.16 -6.40
N GLY A 458 -21.29 -9.43 -6.69
CA GLY A 458 -22.29 -9.85 -7.67
C GLY A 458 -21.79 -9.89 -9.12
N LEU A 459 -20.47 -9.81 -9.35
CA LEU A 459 -19.86 -9.82 -10.68
C LEU A 459 -19.50 -11.25 -11.10
N PHE A 460 -20.51 -12.10 -11.24
CA PHE A 460 -20.32 -13.54 -11.42
C PHE A 460 -19.55 -13.94 -12.69
N GLU A 461 -19.70 -13.22 -13.81
CA GLU A 461 -18.96 -13.51 -15.06
C GLU A 461 -17.45 -13.38 -14.86
N GLU A 462 -17.01 -12.30 -14.23
CA GLU A 462 -15.59 -12.07 -13.94
C GLU A 462 -15.10 -13.01 -12.83
N ALA A 463 -15.91 -13.25 -11.79
CA ALA A 463 -15.57 -14.22 -10.75
C ALA A 463 -15.29 -15.61 -11.32
N ALA A 464 -16.09 -16.08 -12.29
CA ALA A 464 -15.85 -17.36 -12.96
C ALA A 464 -14.50 -17.38 -13.71
N ARG A 465 -14.13 -16.30 -14.39
CA ARG A 465 -12.82 -16.18 -15.05
C ARG A 465 -11.67 -16.18 -14.04
N LEU A 466 -11.83 -15.49 -12.92
CA LEU A 466 -10.81 -15.43 -11.88
C LEU A 466 -10.65 -16.77 -11.14
N TYR A 467 -11.74 -17.50 -10.88
CA TYR A 467 -11.64 -18.86 -10.34
C TYR A 467 -10.93 -19.81 -11.32
N ASP A 468 -11.15 -19.67 -12.63
CA ASP A 468 -10.45 -20.45 -13.64
C ASP A 468 -8.95 -20.10 -13.64
N LEU A 469 -8.64 -18.81 -13.53
CA LEU A 469 -7.28 -18.29 -13.45
C LEU A 469 -6.52 -18.76 -12.19
N ALA A 470 -7.24 -18.93 -11.07
CA ALA A 470 -6.73 -19.50 -9.82
C ALA A 470 -6.73 -21.03 -9.78
N LYS A 471 -7.05 -21.71 -10.90
CA LYS A 471 -7.18 -23.18 -11.01
C LYS A 471 -8.22 -23.80 -10.05
N ASN A 472 -9.13 -22.99 -9.50
CA ASN A 472 -10.26 -23.48 -8.72
C ASN A 472 -11.40 -23.90 -9.67
N HIS A 473 -11.21 -25.08 -10.28
CA HIS A 473 -12.15 -25.64 -11.25
C HIS A 473 -13.55 -25.89 -10.65
N GLU A 474 -13.63 -26.20 -9.35
CA GLU A 474 -14.88 -26.45 -8.64
C GLU A 474 -15.76 -25.20 -8.58
N LYS A 475 -15.18 -24.08 -8.15
CA LYS A 475 -15.89 -22.81 -8.09
C LYS A 475 -16.21 -22.24 -9.46
N THR A 476 -15.29 -22.38 -10.42
CA THR A 476 -15.52 -21.99 -11.82
C THR A 476 -16.77 -22.65 -12.37
N VAL A 477 -16.87 -23.97 -12.24
CA VAL A 477 -18.02 -24.74 -12.73
C VAL A 477 -19.29 -24.43 -11.95
N GLU A 478 -19.20 -24.24 -10.63
CA GLU A 478 -20.35 -23.86 -9.79
C GLU A 478 -20.98 -22.54 -10.27
N VAL A 479 -20.16 -21.50 -10.46
CA VAL A 479 -20.63 -20.17 -10.89
C VAL A 479 -21.16 -20.22 -12.33
N LEU A 480 -20.46 -20.90 -13.24
CA LEU A 480 -20.92 -21.08 -14.62
C LEU A 480 -22.25 -21.84 -14.69
N ASN A 481 -22.44 -22.91 -13.93
CA ASN A 481 -23.71 -23.64 -13.91
C ASN A 481 -24.88 -22.74 -13.50
N LYS A 482 -24.69 -21.90 -12.47
CA LYS A 482 -25.71 -20.93 -12.03
C LYS A 482 -26.01 -19.90 -13.13
N LEU A 483 -24.99 -19.37 -13.81
CA LEU A 483 -25.16 -18.38 -14.88
C LEU A 483 -25.80 -18.97 -16.13
N LEU A 484 -25.32 -20.13 -16.59
CA LEU A 484 -25.83 -20.81 -17.77
C LEU A 484 -27.30 -21.20 -17.58
N SER A 485 -27.68 -21.72 -16.41
CA SER A 485 -29.07 -22.14 -16.13
C SER A 485 -30.10 -21.02 -16.33
N GLN A 486 -29.70 -19.75 -16.25
CA GLN A 486 -30.58 -18.60 -16.43
C GLN A 486 -30.74 -18.19 -17.91
N VAL A 487 -29.81 -18.58 -18.77
CA VAL A 487 -29.74 -18.10 -20.18
C VAL A 487 -29.86 -19.21 -21.22
N VAL A 488 -29.81 -20.49 -20.81
CA VAL A 488 -29.78 -21.65 -21.72
C VAL A 488 -30.94 -21.65 -22.74
N SER A 489 -32.17 -21.34 -22.30
CA SER A 489 -33.36 -21.38 -23.16
C SER A 489 -33.58 -20.13 -24.02
N ALA A 490 -32.89 -19.04 -23.71
CA ALA A 490 -33.05 -17.77 -24.42
C ALA A 490 -32.57 -17.86 -25.89
N ALA A 491 -33.15 -17.02 -26.75
CA ALA A 491 -32.80 -17.00 -28.17
C ALA A 491 -31.38 -16.45 -28.40
N PRO A 492 -30.65 -16.97 -29.40
CA PRO A 492 -29.33 -16.44 -29.74
C PRO A 492 -29.46 -15.02 -30.28
N SER A 493 -28.75 -14.09 -29.65
CA SER A 493 -28.66 -12.69 -30.08
C SER A 493 -27.19 -12.25 -30.02
N PRO A 494 -26.61 -11.69 -31.10
CA PRO A 494 -25.22 -11.25 -31.11
C PRO A 494 -24.96 -10.22 -30.00
N HIS A 495 -23.85 -10.37 -29.27
CA HIS A 495 -23.48 -9.50 -28.14
C HIS A 495 -24.42 -9.56 -26.92
N SER A 496 -25.36 -10.50 -26.89
CA SER A 496 -26.18 -10.72 -25.70
C SER A 496 -25.36 -11.37 -24.57
N ASN A 497 -25.82 -11.22 -23.33
CA ASN A 497 -25.22 -11.91 -22.18
C ASN A 497 -25.11 -13.43 -22.42
N ARG A 498 -26.10 -14.03 -23.08
CA ARG A 498 -26.08 -15.44 -23.46
C ARG A 498 -24.91 -15.79 -24.38
N ASP A 499 -24.64 -14.95 -25.38
CA ASP A 499 -23.59 -15.18 -26.36
C ASP A 499 -22.20 -15.12 -25.71
N ARG A 500 -21.97 -14.13 -24.83
CA ARG A 500 -20.73 -14.03 -24.04
C ARG A 500 -20.55 -15.21 -23.10
N LEU A 501 -21.59 -15.60 -22.36
CA LEU A 501 -21.58 -16.73 -21.44
C LEU A 501 -21.35 -18.05 -22.17
N LYS A 502 -21.97 -18.23 -23.34
CA LYS A 502 -21.74 -19.37 -24.22
C LYS A 502 -20.27 -19.43 -24.64
N ALA A 503 -19.72 -18.33 -25.17
CA ALA A 503 -18.31 -18.29 -25.60
C ALA A 503 -17.36 -18.65 -24.45
N LEU A 504 -17.59 -18.09 -23.26
CA LEU A 504 -16.81 -18.39 -22.06
C LEU A 504 -16.91 -19.88 -21.69
N ALA A 505 -18.12 -20.40 -21.56
CA ALA A 505 -18.37 -21.78 -21.16
C ALA A 505 -17.80 -22.79 -22.15
N PHE A 506 -17.92 -22.55 -23.45
CA PHE A 506 -17.35 -23.43 -24.47
C PHE A 506 -15.82 -23.42 -24.42
N SER A 507 -15.17 -22.27 -24.23
CA SER A 507 -13.71 -22.23 -24.09
C SER A 507 -13.25 -22.99 -22.84
N VAL A 508 -13.96 -22.86 -21.71
CA VAL A 508 -13.67 -23.59 -20.47
C VAL A 508 -13.89 -25.10 -20.67
N ALA A 509 -14.98 -25.49 -21.32
CA ALA A 509 -15.31 -26.89 -21.59
C ALA A 509 -14.26 -27.57 -22.49
N GLU A 510 -13.80 -26.90 -23.55
CA GLU A 510 -12.73 -27.41 -24.42
C GLU A 510 -11.42 -27.60 -23.64
N ARG A 511 -11.02 -26.61 -22.84
CA ARG A 511 -9.83 -26.71 -21.99
C ARG A 511 -9.94 -27.86 -21.00
N TYR A 512 -11.02 -27.93 -20.22
CA TYR A 512 -11.20 -28.94 -19.19
C TYR A 512 -11.33 -30.36 -19.75
N LYS A 513 -11.82 -30.50 -20.98
CA LYS A 513 -11.85 -31.80 -21.68
C LYS A 513 -10.46 -32.24 -22.14
N SER A 514 -9.61 -31.30 -22.56
CA SER A 514 -8.26 -31.60 -23.04
C SER A 514 -7.25 -31.82 -21.91
N GLN A 515 -7.34 -31.05 -20.82
CA GLN A 515 -6.37 -31.05 -19.71
C GLN A 515 -6.84 -31.81 -18.47
N GLY A 516 -8.13 -32.15 -18.40
CA GLY A 516 -8.78 -32.64 -17.18
C GLY A 516 -9.23 -31.49 -16.28
N ASN A 517 -10.14 -31.79 -15.36
CA ASN A 517 -10.58 -30.86 -14.33
C ASN A 517 -10.59 -31.53 -12.95
N ASN A 518 -10.45 -30.69 -11.92
CA ASN A 518 -10.53 -31.11 -10.51
C ASN A 518 -11.97 -30.94 -9.98
N ALA A 519 -12.91 -30.82 -10.92
CA ALA A 519 -14.35 -30.75 -10.78
C ALA A 519 -14.93 -31.89 -9.94
N SER A 520 -15.85 -31.64 -9.01
CA SER A 520 -16.75 -32.72 -8.58
C SER A 520 -17.49 -33.27 -9.80
N ARG A 521 -17.52 -34.60 -9.95
CA ARG A 521 -18.16 -35.27 -11.10
C ARG A 521 -19.59 -34.82 -11.32
N VAL A 522 -20.34 -34.54 -10.25
CA VAL A 522 -21.72 -34.05 -10.33
C VAL A 522 -21.77 -32.67 -11.00
N ARG A 523 -20.94 -31.73 -10.53
CA ARG A 523 -20.90 -30.35 -11.06
C ARG A 523 -20.39 -30.32 -12.51
N SER A 524 -19.35 -31.09 -12.82
CA SER A 524 -18.81 -31.21 -14.17
C SER A 524 -19.84 -31.82 -15.14
N ASN A 525 -20.57 -32.86 -14.71
CA ASN A 525 -21.62 -33.45 -15.54
C ASN A 525 -22.76 -32.46 -15.80
N THR A 526 -23.19 -31.70 -14.79
CA THR A 526 -24.16 -30.61 -14.96
C THR A 526 -23.67 -29.57 -15.96
N PHE A 527 -22.40 -29.20 -15.91
CA PHE A 527 -21.82 -28.20 -16.80
C PHE A 527 -21.81 -28.62 -18.27
N TYR A 528 -21.31 -29.82 -18.56
CA TYR A 528 -21.33 -30.34 -19.92
C TYR A 528 -22.76 -30.52 -20.44
N LEU A 529 -23.68 -30.97 -19.59
CA LEU A 529 -25.10 -31.05 -19.93
C LEU A 529 -25.71 -29.69 -20.26
N LEU A 530 -25.37 -28.63 -19.52
CA LEU A 530 -25.81 -27.27 -19.83
C LEU A 530 -25.20 -26.75 -21.14
N CYS A 531 -23.95 -27.08 -21.45
CA CYS A 531 -23.32 -26.75 -22.74
C CYS A 531 -24.03 -27.44 -23.91
N ASP A 532 -24.36 -28.72 -23.77
CA ASP A 532 -25.12 -29.47 -24.77
C ASP A 532 -26.55 -28.91 -24.93
N LEU A 533 -27.17 -28.48 -23.84
CA LEU A 533 -28.48 -27.81 -23.88
C LEU A 533 -28.42 -26.46 -24.60
N ILE A 534 -27.36 -25.69 -24.47
CA ILE A 534 -27.16 -24.47 -25.27
C ILE A 534 -27.10 -24.81 -26.76
N GLN A 535 -26.37 -25.85 -27.14
CA GLN A 535 -26.33 -26.31 -28.53
C GLN A 535 -27.71 -26.76 -29.03
N PHE A 536 -28.48 -27.46 -28.20
CA PHE A 536 -29.86 -27.82 -28.50
C PHE A 536 -30.76 -26.59 -28.75
N PHE A 537 -30.71 -25.59 -27.86
CA PHE A 537 -31.53 -24.38 -28.02
C PHE A 537 -31.07 -23.52 -29.19
N ASP A 538 -29.77 -23.48 -29.52
CA ASP A 538 -29.29 -22.82 -30.74
C ASP A 538 -29.89 -23.46 -31.99
N LEU A 539 -29.88 -24.80 -32.09
CA LEU A 539 -30.47 -25.52 -33.22
C LEU A 539 -31.98 -25.32 -33.29
N TYR A 540 -32.65 -25.31 -32.13
CA TYR A 540 -34.09 -25.03 -32.03
C TYR A 540 -34.45 -23.64 -32.56
N HIS A 541 -33.76 -22.59 -32.10
CA HIS A 541 -34.02 -21.21 -32.52
C HIS A 541 -33.60 -20.93 -33.96
N LEU A 542 -32.63 -21.68 -34.50
CA LEU A 542 -32.25 -21.65 -35.92
C LEU A 542 -33.21 -22.45 -36.84
N ASN A 543 -34.33 -22.96 -36.32
CA ASN A 543 -35.29 -23.81 -37.04
C ASN A 543 -34.70 -25.12 -37.61
N LYS A 544 -33.57 -25.60 -37.09
CA LYS A 544 -32.98 -26.89 -37.45
C LYS A 544 -33.60 -28.01 -36.61
N MET A 545 -34.90 -28.25 -36.81
CA MET A 545 -35.72 -29.11 -35.95
C MET A 545 -35.25 -30.58 -35.91
N ASP A 546 -34.74 -31.11 -37.03
CA ASP A 546 -34.24 -32.49 -37.09
C ASP A 546 -32.94 -32.67 -36.28
N GLU A 547 -31.98 -31.78 -36.45
CA GLU A 547 -30.71 -31.79 -35.69
C GLU A 547 -30.96 -31.56 -34.19
N ALA A 548 -31.83 -30.62 -33.84
CA ALA A 548 -32.21 -30.35 -32.44
C ALA A 548 -32.83 -31.58 -31.77
N PHE A 549 -33.73 -32.30 -32.47
CA PHE A 549 -34.34 -33.51 -31.95
C PHE A 549 -33.32 -34.64 -31.70
N GLU A 550 -32.35 -34.78 -32.60
CA GLU A 550 -31.27 -35.76 -32.45
C GLU A 550 -30.38 -35.47 -31.23
N VAL A 551 -30.06 -34.19 -30.98
CA VAL A 551 -29.35 -33.78 -29.76
C VAL A 551 -30.17 -34.14 -28.51
N MET A 552 -31.47 -33.81 -28.49
CA MET A 552 -32.34 -34.15 -27.36
C MET A 552 -32.43 -35.67 -27.12
N ARG A 553 -32.48 -36.47 -28.19
CA ARG A 553 -32.46 -37.94 -28.12
C ARG A 553 -31.17 -38.46 -27.49
N LYS A 554 -30.02 -37.87 -27.81
CA LYS A 554 -28.72 -38.22 -27.23
C LYS A 554 -28.61 -37.81 -25.76
N LEU A 555 -29.15 -36.65 -25.40
CA LEU A 555 -29.17 -36.14 -24.03
C LEU A 555 -29.97 -37.04 -23.08
N GLN A 556 -30.96 -37.77 -23.59
CA GLN A 556 -31.86 -38.64 -22.82
C GLN A 556 -32.49 -37.95 -21.60
N LEU A 557 -32.71 -36.63 -21.66
CA LEU A 557 -33.27 -35.87 -20.54
C LEU A 557 -34.78 -36.08 -20.39
N VAL A 558 -35.48 -36.25 -21.51
CA VAL A 558 -36.93 -36.38 -21.58
C VAL A 558 -37.35 -37.75 -22.13
N PRO A 559 -38.49 -38.31 -21.70
CA PRO A 559 -38.96 -39.59 -22.20
C PRO A 559 -39.53 -39.44 -23.62
N LEU A 560 -39.02 -40.26 -24.54
CA LEU A 560 -39.49 -40.36 -25.93
C LEU A 560 -40.35 -41.62 -26.15
N SER A 561 -40.59 -42.42 -25.11
CA SER A 561 -41.50 -43.55 -25.12
C SER A 561 -42.26 -43.63 -23.79
N GLY A 562 -43.48 -44.18 -23.81
CA GLY A 562 -44.29 -44.34 -22.60
C GLY A 562 -43.60 -45.19 -21.53
N GLU A 563 -42.82 -46.20 -21.94
CA GLU A 563 -42.08 -47.10 -21.03
C GLU A 563 -40.93 -46.40 -20.31
N SER A 564 -40.36 -45.34 -20.89
CA SER A 564 -39.24 -44.59 -20.30
C SER A 564 -39.68 -43.53 -19.27
N VAL A 565 -40.98 -43.28 -19.12
CA VAL A 565 -41.51 -42.18 -18.28
C VAL A 565 -41.11 -42.37 -16.82
N ASP A 566 -41.40 -43.52 -16.20
CA ASP A 566 -41.10 -43.77 -14.78
C ASP A 566 -39.59 -43.74 -14.48
N GLN A 567 -38.78 -44.25 -15.41
CA GLN A 567 -37.32 -44.19 -15.31
C GLN A 567 -36.80 -42.75 -15.35
N LYS A 568 -37.38 -41.88 -16.18
CA LYS A 568 -36.97 -40.47 -16.25
C LYS A 568 -37.51 -39.66 -15.06
N VAL A 569 -38.67 -39.99 -14.52
CA VAL A 569 -39.20 -39.35 -13.28
C VAL A 569 -38.32 -39.69 -12.07
N SER A 570 -37.84 -40.93 -11.98
CA SER A 570 -36.89 -41.31 -10.92
C SER A 570 -35.52 -40.64 -11.11
N SER A 571 -35.02 -40.55 -12.35
CA SER A 571 -33.78 -39.83 -12.69
C SER A 571 -33.86 -38.32 -12.40
N PHE A 572 -35.05 -37.71 -12.52
CA PHE A 572 -35.26 -36.29 -12.23
C PHE A 572 -34.88 -35.89 -10.80
N ARG A 573 -35.07 -36.81 -9.83
CA ARG A 573 -34.66 -36.59 -8.43
C ARG A 573 -33.15 -36.46 -8.28
N GLN A 574 -32.36 -36.98 -9.21
CA GLN A 574 -30.90 -36.95 -9.17
C GLN A 574 -30.30 -35.74 -9.90
N TYR A 575 -31.06 -35.04 -10.74
CA TYR A 575 -30.58 -33.82 -11.41
C TYR A 575 -30.37 -32.68 -10.42
N THR A 576 -29.42 -31.78 -10.72
CA THR A 576 -29.19 -30.58 -9.91
C THR A 576 -30.25 -29.52 -10.19
N ASP A 577 -30.40 -28.55 -9.28
CA ASP A 577 -31.44 -27.51 -9.39
C ASP A 577 -31.30 -26.67 -10.66
N GLU A 578 -30.08 -26.47 -11.16
CA GLU A 578 -29.79 -25.76 -12.40
C GLU A 578 -30.46 -26.43 -13.61
N ILE A 579 -30.41 -27.76 -13.69
CA ILE A 579 -31.04 -28.53 -14.78
C ILE A 579 -32.55 -28.55 -14.59
N ARG A 580 -33.03 -28.75 -13.34
CA ARG A 580 -34.47 -28.78 -13.05
C ARG A 580 -35.16 -27.48 -13.45
N ARG A 581 -34.50 -26.33 -13.26
CA ARG A 581 -34.99 -25.00 -13.69
C ARG A 581 -35.14 -24.87 -15.21
N CYS A 582 -34.28 -25.53 -15.99
CA CYS A 582 -34.34 -25.51 -17.46
C CYS A 582 -35.40 -26.46 -18.03
N LEU A 583 -35.88 -27.43 -17.24
CA LEU A 583 -36.77 -28.49 -17.71
C LEU A 583 -38.10 -27.99 -18.33
N PRO A 584 -38.78 -26.95 -17.80
CA PRO A 584 -39.98 -26.38 -18.43
C PRO A 584 -39.74 -25.97 -19.89
N ASP A 585 -38.66 -25.24 -20.15
CA ASP A 585 -38.33 -24.75 -21.48
C ASP A 585 -37.91 -25.89 -22.41
N ILE A 586 -37.19 -26.87 -21.89
CA ILE A 586 -36.79 -28.07 -22.63
C ILE A 586 -38.02 -28.85 -23.10
N LEU A 587 -39.03 -29.02 -22.23
CA LEU A 587 -40.27 -29.71 -22.57
C LEU A 587 -41.05 -28.95 -23.65
N ILE A 588 -41.19 -27.63 -23.51
CA ILE A 588 -41.90 -26.81 -24.52
C ILE A 588 -41.17 -26.86 -25.86
N ALA A 589 -39.84 -26.70 -25.88
CA ALA A 589 -39.05 -26.75 -27.11
C ALA A 589 -39.16 -28.12 -27.78
N THR A 590 -39.03 -29.21 -27.01
CA THR A 590 -39.18 -30.58 -27.53
C THR A 590 -40.58 -30.81 -28.09
N MET A 591 -41.62 -30.38 -27.38
CA MET A 591 -43.01 -30.50 -27.85
C MET A 591 -43.27 -29.67 -29.12
N THR A 592 -42.65 -28.50 -29.23
CA THR A 592 -42.74 -27.62 -30.42
C THR A 592 -42.02 -28.23 -31.62
N ILE A 593 -40.87 -28.89 -31.41
CA ILE A 593 -40.17 -29.67 -32.43
C ILE A 593 -41.06 -30.82 -32.94
N LEU A 594 -41.66 -31.60 -32.02
CA LEU A 594 -42.60 -32.68 -32.38
C LEU A 594 -43.80 -32.13 -33.18
N TYR A 595 -44.35 -30.99 -32.77
CA TYR A 595 -45.44 -30.33 -33.48
C TYR A 595 -45.04 -29.91 -34.91
N SER A 596 -43.85 -29.32 -35.05
CA SER A 596 -43.33 -28.88 -36.35
C SER A 596 -43.13 -30.06 -37.30
N LYS A 597 -42.52 -31.16 -36.81
CA LYS A 597 -42.38 -32.41 -37.59
C LYS A 597 -43.72 -33.03 -37.97
N TYR A 598 -44.74 -32.89 -37.11
CA TYR A 598 -46.11 -33.32 -37.43
C TYR A 598 -46.76 -32.43 -38.51
N LYS A 599 -46.56 -31.11 -38.43
CA LYS A 599 -47.14 -30.11 -39.34
C LYS A 599 -46.55 -30.16 -40.75
N GLU A 600 -45.23 -30.28 -40.89
CA GLU A 600 -44.53 -30.36 -42.19
C GLU A 600 -45.00 -31.56 -43.06
N ARG A 601 -45.63 -32.55 -42.43
CA ARG A 601 -46.12 -33.76 -43.09
C ARG A 601 -47.64 -33.89 -43.05
N ARG A 602 -48.39 -32.79 -42.86
CA ARG A 602 -49.86 -32.72 -43.08
C ARG A 602 -50.16 -32.65 -44.59
N PRO A 603 -51.29 -33.23 -45.05
CA PRO A 603 -51.66 -33.23 -46.46
C PRO A 603 -52.02 -31.82 -47.00
N ASP A 604 -52.39 -30.88 -46.13
CA ASP A 604 -52.82 -29.52 -46.49
C ASP A 604 -51.71 -28.44 -46.43
N TYR A 605 -50.43 -28.83 -46.32
CA TYR A 605 -49.33 -27.86 -46.29
C TYR A 605 -48.80 -27.60 -47.71
N PRO A 606 -48.74 -26.33 -48.19
CA PRO A 606 -48.33 -26.04 -49.56
C PRO A 606 -46.81 -26.13 -49.69
N SER A 607 -46.29 -27.33 -49.96
CA SER A 607 -44.90 -27.54 -50.36
C SER A 607 -44.85 -28.46 -51.58
N SER A 608 -44.46 -27.87 -52.72
CA SER A 608 -43.99 -28.41 -54.01
C SER A 608 -44.57 -29.72 -54.62
N PRO A 609 -44.92 -29.70 -55.93
CA PRO A 609 -45.54 -30.81 -56.66
C PRO A 609 -44.52 -31.86 -57.12
N ALA A 610 -43.90 -32.61 -56.20
CA ALA A 610 -42.87 -33.59 -56.61
C ALA A 610 -42.75 -34.89 -55.79
N VAL A 611 -43.71 -35.28 -54.93
CA VAL A 611 -43.65 -36.59 -54.25
C VAL A 611 -45.01 -37.30 -54.28
N LEU A 612 -45.45 -37.65 -55.49
CA LEU A 612 -46.43 -38.72 -55.70
C LEU A 612 -45.70 -40.05 -55.47
N HIS A 613 -46.22 -40.87 -54.55
CA HIS A 613 -45.73 -42.18 -54.09
C HIS A 613 -44.74 -42.16 -52.90
N ARG A 614 -45.26 -41.87 -51.70
CA ARG A 614 -44.71 -42.42 -50.44
C ARG A 614 -45.82 -43.20 -49.73
N ASP A 615 -45.52 -44.46 -49.35
CA ASP A 615 -46.41 -45.38 -48.64
C ASP A 615 -47.25 -44.69 -47.55
N GLU A 616 -48.59 -44.73 -47.71
CA GLU A 616 -49.54 -44.21 -46.71
C GLU A 616 -49.33 -44.85 -45.32
N GLY A 617 -48.93 -46.12 -45.28
CA GLY A 617 -48.64 -46.85 -44.04
C GLY A 617 -47.46 -46.30 -43.25
N GLY A 618 -46.39 -45.84 -43.92
CA GLY A 618 -45.22 -45.26 -43.26
C GLY A 618 -45.51 -43.88 -42.66
N LEU A 619 -46.34 -43.08 -43.33
CA LEU A 619 -46.76 -41.78 -42.85
C LEU A 619 -47.69 -41.89 -41.63
N GLN A 620 -48.59 -42.86 -41.64
CA GLN A 620 -49.53 -43.12 -40.53
C GLN A 620 -48.82 -43.68 -39.30
N ALA A 621 -47.85 -44.58 -39.49
CA ALA A 621 -46.99 -45.09 -38.42
C ALA A 621 -46.12 -43.99 -37.79
N PHE A 622 -45.57 -43.09 -38.60
CA PHE A 622 -44.79 -41.95 -38.12
C PHE A 622 -45.63 -40.98 -37.29
N ARG A 623 -46.83 -40.61 -37.76
CA ARG A 623 -47.75 -39.73 -37.01
C ARG A 623 -48.16 -40.36 -35.68
N LYS A 624 -48.42 -41.67 -35.66
CA LYS A 624 -48.72 -42.41 -34.44
C LYS A 624 -47.54 -42.35 -33.45
N ASN A 625 -46.30 -42.49 -33.94
CA ASN A 625 -45.09 -42.41 -33.13
C ASN A 625 -44.89 -41.01 -32.52
N VAL A 626 -45.01 -39.94 -33.32
CA VAL A 626 -44.90 -38.55 -32.83
C VAL A 626 -45.97 -38.22 -31.78
N ARG A 627 -47.20 -38.68 -31.98
CA ARG A 627 -48.28 -38.53 -30.97
C ARG A 627 -47.99 -39.31 -29.68
N GLN A 628 -47.42 -40.51 -29.80
CA GLN A 628 -47.00 -41.30 -28.63
C GLN A 628 -45.87 -40.61 -27.85
N GLN A 629 -44.91 -40.01 -28.55
CA GLN A 629 -43.84 -39.19 -27.95
C GLN A 629 -44.41 -37.96 -27.24
N ALA A 630 -45.32 -37.24 -27.88
CA ALA A 630 -46.00 -36.08 -27.30
C ALA A 630 -46.79 -36.43 -26.03
N ARG A 631 -47.52 -37.56 -26.03
CA ARG A 631 -48.20 -38.09 -24.84
C ARG A 631 -47.24 -38.45 -23.72
N ALA A 632 -46.12 -39.10 -24.04
CA ALA A 632 -45.10 -39.45 -23.05
C ALA A 632 -44.52 -38.21 -22.35
N LEU A 633 -44.29 -37.10 -23.07
CA LEU A 633 -43.83 -35.83 -22.49
C LEU A 633 -44.85 -35.21 -21.53
N ILE A 634 -46.15 -35.30 -21.84
CA ILE A 634 -47.22 -34.77 -20.98
C ILE A 634 -47.41 -35.62 -19.73
N THR A 635 -47.44 -36.94 -19.89
CA THR A 635 -47.49 -37.87 -18.75
C THR A 635 -46.29 -37.65 -17.84
N PHE A 636 -45.10 -37.47 -18.42
CA PHE A 636 -43.90 -37.11 -17.67
C PHE A 636 -44.06 -35.78 -16.92
N ALA A 637 -44.48 -34.71 -17.60
CA ALA A 637 -44.68 -33.39 -16.98
C ALA A 637 -45.69 -33.43 -15.82
N GLY A 638 -46.74 -34.26 -15.92
CA GLY A 638 -47.75 -34.44 -14.87
C GLY A 638 -47.30 -35.29 -13.67
N LEU A 639 -46.34 -36.20 -13.86
CA LEU A 639 -45.80 -37.07 -12.81
C LEU A 639 -44.58 -36.48 -12.08
N LEU A 640 -44.06 -35.34 -12.53
CA LEU A 640 -42.92 -34.69 -11.89
C LEU A 640 -43.28 -34.19 -10.48
N PRO A 641 -42.46 -34.48 -9.45
CA PRO A 641 -42.65 -33.96 -8.09
C PRO A 641 -42.19 -32.50 -7.97
N TYR A 642 -42.40 -31.69 -9.00
CA TYR A 642 -41.96 -30.31 -9.12
C TYR A 642 -43.10 -29.46 -9.70
N ARG A 643 -43.37 -28.32 -9.08
CA ARG A 643 -44.44 -27.43 -9.52
C ARG A 643 -43.96 -26.61 -10.71
N MET A 644 -44.20 -27.13 -11.91
CA MET A 644 -43.94 -26.44 -13.17
C MET A 644 -44.76 -25.13 -13.24
N PRO A 645 -44.27 -24.09 -13.94
CA PRO A 645 -45.06 -22.90 -14.23
C PRO A 645 -46.40 -23.27 -14.90
N GLY A 646 -47.50 -22.64 -14.48
CA GLY A 646 -48.85 -22.99 -14.96
C GLY A 646 -48.99 -22.89 -16.49
N ASP A 647 -48.31 -21.92 -17.09
CA ASP A 647 -48.28 -21.70 -18.54
C ASP A 647 -47.61 -22.85 -19.31
N THR A 648 -46.62 -23.52 -18.70
CA THR A 648 -45.91 -24.64 -19.32
C THR A 648 -46.87 -25.81 -19.57
N SER A 649 -47.61 -26.23 -18.55
CA SER A 649 -48.54 -27.35 -18.66
C SER A 649 -49.68 -27.05 -19.64
N ALA A 650 -50.22 -25.83 -19.62
CA ALA A 650 -51.26 -25.40 -20.56
C ALA A 650 -50.77 -25.43 -22.01
N ARG A 651 -49.55 -24.95 -22.26
CA ARG A 651 -48.96 -24.90 -23.62
C ARG A 651 -48.60 -26.28 -24.15
N LEU A 652 -48.14 -27.19 -23.29
CA LEU A 652 -47.90 -28.59 -23.67
C LEU A 652 -49.21 -29.26 -24.11
N VAL A 653 -50.29 -29.12 -23.34
CA VAL A 653 -51.61 -29.66 -23.70
C VAL A 653 -52.14 -29.03 -24.99
N GLN A 654 -52.01 -27.71 -25.16
CA GLN A 654 -52.42 -27.02 -26.39
C GLN A 654 -51.72 -27.59 -27.63
N LEU A 655 -50.40 -27.80 -27.56
CA LEU A 655 -49.63 -28.37 -28.66
C LEU A 655 -50.03 -29.84 -28.95
N GLU A 656 -50.37 -30.63 -27.93
CA GLU A 656 -50.87 -31.99 -28.13
C GLU A 656 -52.22 -32.02 -28.83
N VAL A 657 -53.16 -31.18 -28.41
CA VAL A 657 -54.50 -31.08 -29.03
C VAL A 657 -54.37 -30.74 -30.51
N LEU A 658 -53.40 -29.89 -30.89
CA LEU A 658 -53.15 -29.56 -32.30
C LEU A 658 -52.54 -30.73 -33.10
N MET A 659 -52.01 -31.77 -32.45
CA MET A 659 -51.48 -32.99 -33.07
C MET A 659 -52.49 -34.14 -33.14
N ASN A 660 -53.54 -34.13 -32.32
CA ASN A 660 -54.64 -35.10 -32.40
C ASN A 660 -55.49 -34.84 -33.66
#